data_AF-A0A6C0JFX1-F1
#
_entry.id   AF-A0A6C0JFX1-F1
#
_cell.length_a   1.000
_cell.length_b   1.000
_cell.length_c   1.000
_cell.angle_alpha   90.00
_cell.angle_beta   90.00
_cell.angle_gamma   90.00
#
_symmetry.space_group_name_H-M   'P 1'
#
loop_
_entity.id
_entity.type
_entity.pdbx_description
1 polymer ?
#
loop_
_entity_poly.entity_id
_entity_poly.type
_entity_poly.pdbx_seq_one_letter_code
_entity_poly.pdbx_strand_id
1 'polypeptide(L)'
;MVKSKIDADNINYDEDKGVDADDFNHPSARYTYMIYELEVVIVLGMIRHTYSKYNVAYYPIYLVFGDEVDSKIGVFEVESSKALEAVDEDGDIDLTKGKIVIFASKDYLQSVIAENKTNSISTVESEIKDEIGKGTEENPIVIDDTDDVTRLDLPKDKVSAVSSEAGKELSDGFFLIKEPTDTTTFQEETLEESDKLKGEFNESPKNNWMQNFIMNMNYKIVDNEAGGDCLFAVIRDGFLPTGKETTVAKLRALLSTEATEEVYSNSRLLYVEYLAEIQDKEKEMKEIKKKTALLKKRSETSSNKEDNKSILKEAKDFKEKYQKLVESKELTQELMNEFEHMKDIDSLDKFKEFMLTRNYWADSWAISTLERLLNIKIIILSEEAFDNGDKNSVLLCGQLNDEEAENKGSFKPDYYIITTYSGNHYKLITYKEKTIFKFRELPYDVRVLVINKCMERNAGPYYLIEDFRNLKTRLGLDADEGRPHVDEDEFLKKDIYDKNIVFRFYSHSDPNPKAGTGSGETILPMEKLNFTALNNKKNKALFDWRKKLDDSWSAPFTVDSHRWNTVEHYYLGSQYKKGFPDFYLQFALDSESKTSTDLALAHIAGSESGKLKDKILRKPEIKPDADFFEQGENSRSKVERKTALLAKFGQNLDLKQVLLATRNAKLTHFKRGREPETDDLLMEVRKELSTA
;
A
#
# COMPACT_ATOMS: atom_id res chain seq x y z
N MET A 1 -32.24 9.39 -35.71
CA MET A 1 -32.08 10.66 -34.98
C MET A 1 -33.37 10.98 -34.25
N VAL A 2 -33.29 11.39 -32.98
CA VAL A 2 -34.46 11.77 -32.16
C VAL A 2 -34.57 13.28 -32.02
N LYS A 3 -35.79 13.80 -32.13
CA LYS A 3 -36.09 15.23 -31.97
C LYS A 3 -36.07 15.66 -30.51
N SER A 4 -35.62 16.90 -30.26
CA SER A 4 -35.69 17.51 -28.94
C SER A 4 -37.12 17.67 -28.41
N LYS A 5 -37.29 17.63 -27.09
CA LYS A 5 -38.56 17.97 -26.42
C LYS A 5 -38.71 19.47 -26.13
N ILE A 6 -37.62 20.25 -26.19
CA ILE A 6 -37.63 21.71 -26.01
C ILE A 6 -37.75 22.44 -27.36
N ASP A 7 -37.01 22.04 -28.40
CA ASP A 7 -37.12 22.58 -29.78
C ASP A 7 -37.09 21.46 -30.83
N ALA A 8 -38.26 20.87 -31.09
CA ALA A 8 -38.45 19.76 -32.01
C ALA A 8 -38.30 20.12 -33.50
N ASP A 9 -38.25 21.40 -33.85
CA ASP A 9 -38.15 21.88 -35.24
C ASP A 9 -36.70 22.10 -35.67
N ASN A 10 -35.82 22.49 -34.73
CA ASN A 10 -34.42 22.82 -35.03
C ASN A 10 -33.39 21.80 -34.50
N ILE A 11 -33.73 20.95 -33.52
CA ILE A 11 -32.77 20.06 -32.85
C ILE A 11 -33.09 18.58 -33.09
N ASN A 12 -32.11 17.86 -33.62
CA ASN A 12 -32.08 16.40 -33.73
C ASN A 12 -30.80 15.88 -33.06
N TYR A 13 -30.93 14.80 -32.27
CA TYR A 13 -29.83 14.08 -31.64
C TYR A 13 -29.49 12.80 -32.41
N ASP A 14 -28.20 12.49 -32.47
CA ASP A 14 -27.70 11.23 -33.02
C ASP A 14 -27.93 10.07 -32.03
N GLU A 15 -28.34 8.92 -32.57
CA GLU A 15 -28.65 7.70 -31.82
C GLU A 15 -27.44 6.77 -31.75
N ASP A 16 -26.27 7.32 -31.41
CA ASP A 16 -25.09 6.51 -31.13
C ASP A 16 -25.24 5.83 -29.76
N LYS A 17 -24.72 4.61 -29.66
CA LYS A 17 -24.68 3.80 -28.44
C LYS A 17 -23.33 3.91 -27.72
N GLY A 18 -22.28 4.39 -28.39
CA GLY A 18 -20.96 4.58 -27.81
C GLY A 18 -20.94 5.62 -26.67
N VAL A 19 -19.97 5.47 -25.78
CA VAL A 19 -19.65 6.49 -24.76
C VAL A 19 -18.88 7.63 -25.43
N ASP A 20 -19.33 8.88 -25.26
CA ASP A 20 -18.68 10.04 -25.86
C ASP A 20 -17.26 10.23 -25.30
N ALA A 21 -16.30 10.55 -26.16
CA ALA A 21 -14.87 10.57 -25.80
C ALA A 21 -14.52 11.50 -24.61
N ASP A 22 -15.23 12.62 -24.45
CA ASP A 22 -15.00 13.55 -23.34
C ASP A 22 -15.67 13.14 -22.02
N ASP A 23 -16.55 12.13 -22.03
CA ASP A 23 -17.24 11.65 -20.83
C ASP A 23 -16.46 10.52 -20.10
N PHE A 24 -15.38 10.00 -20.70
CA PHE A 24 -14.50 9.04 -20.05
C PHE A 24 -13.82 9.64 -18.81
N ASN A 25 -13.89 8.93 -17.68
CA ASN A 25 -13.43 9.37 -16.35
C ASN A 25 -14.16 10.62 -15.81
N HIS A 26 -15.34 10.99 -16.34
CA HIS A 26 -16.17 12.02 -15.75
C HIS A 26 -16.90 11.48 -14.50
N PRO A 27 -16.71 12.08 -13.30
CA PRO A 27 -17.47 11.69 -12.12
C PRO A 27 -18.93 12.14 -12.25
N SER A 28 -19.87 11.21 -12.11
CA SER A 28 -21.31 11.44 -12.27
C SER A 28 -22.14 10.64 -11.26
N ALA A 29 -23.26 11.19 -10.83
CA ALA A 29 -24.18 10.52 -9.91
C ALA A 29 -25.00 9.42 -10.61
N ARG A 30 -25.36 8.39 -9.83
CA ARG A 30 -26.25 7.30 -10.26
C ARG A 30 -27.69 7.63 -9.91
N TYR A 31 -28.58 7.54 -10.91
CA TYR A 31 -30.01 7.75 -10.74
C TYR A 31 -30.74 6.45 -11.05
N THR A 32 -31.65 6.03 -10.16
CA THR A 32 -32.61 4.97 -10.47
C THR A 32 -33.80 5.61 -11.20
N TYR A 33 -34.13 5.11 -12.40
CA TYR A 33 -35.15 5.69 -13.25
C TYR A 33 -36.02 4.62 -13.92
N MET A 34 -37.30 4.93 -14.13
CA MET A 34 -38.27 4.02 -14.76
C MET A 34 -38.41 4.32 -16.26
N ILE A 35 -37.98 3.40 -17.11
CA ILE A 35 -38.09 3.50 -18.57
C ILE A 35 -38.94 2.32 -19.09
N TYR A 36 -40.06 2.62 -19.75
CA TYR A 36 -41.01 1.61 -20.28
C TYR A 36 -41.50 0.55 -19.27
N GLU A 37 -41.66 0.94 -18.00
CA GLU A 37 -42.01 0.07 -16.85
C GLU A 37 -40.86 -0.84 -16.37
N LEU A 38 -39.62 -0.56 -16.79
CA LEU A 38 -38.40 -1.20 -16.32
C LEU A 38 -37.62 -0.23 -15.42
N GLU A 39 -37.23 -0.69 -14.24
CA GLU A 39 -36.33 0.04 -13.35
C GLU A 39 -34.89 -0.16 -13.81
N VAL A 40 -34.18 0.95 -14.09
CA VAL A 40 -32.80 0.95 -14.58
C VAL A 40 -31.95 1.98 -13.83
N VAL A 41 -30.65 1.73 -13.74
CA VAL A 41 -29.68 2.68 -13.19
C VAL A 41 -29.02 3.43 -14.35
N ILE A 42 -29.04 4.76 -14.28
CA ILE A 42 -28.49 5.65 -15.31
C ILE A 42 -27.49 6.64 -14.71
N VAL A 43 -26.55 7.12 -15.53
CA VAL A 43 -25.63 8.22 -15.21
C VAL A 43 -25.66 9.27 -16.33
N LEU A 44 -25.20 10.48 -16.02
CA LEU A 44 -25.19 11.61 -16.95
C LEU A 44 -23.77 11.98 -17.38
N GLY A 45 -23.56 12.19 -18.68
CA GLY A 45 -22.30 12.70 -19.24
C GLY A 45 -22.09 14.20 -18.98
N MET A 46 -21.07 14.80 -19.58
CA MET A 46 -20.81 16.23 -19.45
C MET A 46 -21.86 17.09 -20.18
N ILE A 47 -22.13 18.30 -19.67
CA ILE A 47 -23.03 19.26 -20.32
C ILE A 47 -22.52 19.66 -21.71
N ARG A 48 -23.39 19.57 -22.70
CA ARG A 48 -23.14 19.92 -24.09
C ARG A 48 -23.90 21.19 -24.45
N HIS A 49 -23.14 22.22 -24.85
CA HIS A 49 -23.64 23.54 -25.22
C HIS A 49 -23.91 23.71 -26.74
N THR A 50 -23.87 22.61 -27.51
CA THR A 50 -23.96 22.59 -28.98
C THR A 50 -25.18 23.33 -29.53
N TYR A 51 -26.32 23.29 -28.82
CA TYR A 51 -27.57 23.92 -29.23
C TYR A 51 -27.90 25.21 -28.45
N SER A 52 -26.92 25.85 -27.79
CA SER A 52 -27.16 27.08 -27.00
C SER A 52 -27.76 28.23 -27.82
N LYS A 53 -27.60 28.23 -29.15
CA LYS A 53 -28.27 29.17 -30.08
C LYS A 53 -29.80 29.08 -30.02
N TYR A 54 -30.33 27.91 -29.67
CA TYR A 54 -31.75 27.60 -29.50
C TYR A 54 -32.16 27.59 -28.02
N ASN A 55 -31.31 28.11 -27.13
CA ASN A 55 -31.46 28.05 -25.67
C ASN A 55 -31.60 26.61 -25.11
N VAL A 56 -30.98 25.60 -25.75
CA VAL A 56 -30.96 24.21 -25.24
C VAL A 56 -29.53 23.78 -24.93
N ALA A 57 -29.31 23.34 -23.69
CA ALA A 57 -28.15 22.54 -23.30
C ALA A 57 -28.63 21.12 -22.96
N TYR A 58 -27.77 20.13 -23.13
CA TYR A 58 -28.14 18.73 -22.87
C TYR A 58 -26.98 17.91 -22.28
N TYR A 59 -27.33 16.80 -21.65
CA TYR A 59 -26.41 15.84 -21.07
C TYR A 59 -26.67 14.46 -21.71
N PRO A 60 -25.65 13.73 -22.18
CA PRO A 60 -25.78 12.32 -22.55
C PRO A 60 -26.31 11.49 -21.38
N ILE A 61 -27.18 10.51 -21.63
CA ILE A 61 -27.64 9.53 -20.62
C ILE A 61 -27.06 8.17 -20.97
N TYR A 62 -26.36 7.56 -20.01
CA TYR A 62 -25.78 6.22 -20.14
C TYR A 62 -26.43 5.23 -19.17
N LEU A 63 -26.55 3.97 -19.60
CA LEU A 63 -27.02 2.84 -18.81
C LEU A 63 -25.85 2.20 -18.05
N VAL A 64 -26.08 1.80 -16.80
CA VAL A 64 -25.03 1.24 -15.90
C VAL A 64 -25.49 -0.07 -15.28
N PHE A 65 -24.60 -1.06 -15.24
CA PHE A 65 -24.78 -2.32 -14.51
C PHE A 65 -23.58 -2.55 -13.59
N GLY A 66 -23.83 -2.74 -12.29
CA GLY A 66 -22.76 -2.77 -11.29
C GLY A 66 -21.97 -1.46 -11.30
N ASP A 67 -20.70 -1.54 -11.68
CA ASP A 67 -19.78 -0.40 -11.81
C ASP A 67 -19.37 -0.08 -13.26
N GLU A 68 -19.90 -0.81 -14.25
CA GLU A 68 -19.58 -0.61 -15.68
C GLU A 68 -20.69 0.15 -16.43
N VAL A 69 -20.26 1.02 -17.36
CA VAL A 69 -21.14 1.76 -18.27
C VAL A 69 -21.34 0.95 -19.54
N ASP A 70 -22.58 0.57 -19.85
CA ASP A 70 -22.92 -0.31 -20.97
C ASP A 70 -23.05 0.49 -22.29
N SER A 71 -24.03 1.40 -22.35
CA SER A 71 -24.36 2.11 -23.59
C SER A 71 -25.09 3.43 -23.35
N LYS A 72 -24.99 4.31 -24.36
CA LYS A 72 -25.74 5.57 -24.44
C LYS A 72 -27.18 5.29 -24.88
N ILE A 73 -28.14 5.75 -24.07
CA ILE A 73 -29.57 5.40 -24.23
C ILE A 73 -30.50 6.62 -24.44
N GLY A 74 -30.00 7.83 -24.20
CA GLY A 74 -30.80 9.05 -24.29
C GLY A 74 -30.00 10.33 -24.08
N VAL A 75 -30.74 11.44 -23.97
CA VAL A 75 -30.25 12.75 -23.55
C VAL A 75 -31.20 13.39 -22.53
N PHE A 76 -30.65 14.15 -21.59
CA PHE A 76 -31.39 15.01 -20.67
C PHE A 76 -31.24 16.47 -21.11
N GLU A 77 -32.36 17.12 -21.44
CA GLU A 77 -32.40 18.48 -21.96
C GLU A 77 -32.80 19.50 -20.89
N VAL A 78 -32.15 20.66 -20.90
CA VAL A 78 -32.47 21.82 -20.06
C VAL A 78 -32.35 23.11 -20.86
N GLU A 79 -33.17 24.11 -20.53
CA GLU A 79 -33.00 25.46 -21.07
C GLU A 79 -31.60 25.99 -20.68
N SER A 80 -30.81 26.50 -21.63
CA SER A 80 -29.44 26.97 -21.34
C SER A 80 -29.41 28.08 -20.28
N SER A 81 -30.44 28.93 -20.26
CA SER A 81 -30.67 29.95 -19.22
C SER A 81 -30.90 29.39 -17.81
N LYS A 82 -31.40 28.15 -17.67
CA LYS A 82 -31.72 27.49 -16.40
C LYS A 82 -30.78 26.32 -16.06
N ALA A 83 -29.77 26.05 -16.91
CA ALA A 83 -28.82 24.95 -16.69
C ALA A 83 -28.09 25.04 -15.33
N LEU A 84 -27.89 26.26 -14.80
CA LEU A 84 -27.30 26.50 -13.47
C LEU A 84 -28.29 26.33 -12.30
N GLU A 85 -29.59 26.26 -12.57
CA GLU A 85 -30.66 26.01 -11.59
C GLU A 85 -31.06 24.52 -11.55
N ALA A 86 -30.76 23.79 -12.63
CA ALA A 86 -30.93 22.34 -12.75
C ALA A 86 -29.88 21.53 -11.97
N VAL A 87 -28.83 22.18 -11.45
CA VAL A 87 -27.90 21.59 -10.49
C VAL A 87 -28.44 21.79 -9.07
N ASP A 88 -28.43 20.75 -8.26
CA ASP A 88 -28.94 20.75 -6.88
C ASP A 88 -27.91 21.24 -5.85
N GLU A 89 -28.24 21.07 -4.55
CA GLU A 89 -27.39 21.52 -3.44
C GLU A 89 -26.12 20.68 -3.26
N ASP A 90 -26.08 19.47 -3.82
CA ASP A 90 -24.92 18.59 -3.75
C ASP A 90 -24.00 18.69 -4.99
N GLY A 91 -24.51 19.26 -6.08
CA GLY A 91 -23.77 19.42 -7.35
C GLY A 91 -24.22 18.44 -8.42
N ASP A 92 -25.23 17.63 -8.12
CA ASP A 92 -25.84 16.66 -9.01
C ASP A 92 -26.98 17.31 -9.81
N ILE A 93 -27.48 16.63 -10.83
CA ILE A 93 -28.45 17.17 -11.77
C ILE A 93 -29.85 16.72 -11.36
N ASP A 94 -30.68 17.69 -10.99
CA ASP A 94 -32.08 17.49 -10.65
C ASP A 94 -32.89 17.16 -11.92
N LEU A 95 -33.10 15.87 -12.15
CA LEU A 95 -33.86 15.33 -13.27
C LEU A 95 -35.30 15.86 -13.36
N THR A 96 -35.86 16.46 -12.30
CA THR A 96 -37.21 17.05 -12.33
C THR A 96 -37.27 18.38 -13.08
N LYS A 97 -36.12 19.07 -13.22
CA LYS A 97 -36.03 20.43 -13.82
C LYS A 97 -35.80 20.45 -15.32
N GLY A 98 -35.65 19.28 -15.97
CA GLY A 98 -35.41 19.18 -17.42
C GLY A 98 -36.38 18.22 -18.13
N LYS A 99 -35.97 17.74 -19.30
CA LYS A 99 -36.72 16.77 -20.12
C LYS A 99 -35.81 15.62 -20.53
N ILE A 100 -36.13 14.41 -20.09
CA ILE A 100 -35.47 13.17 -20.55
C ILE A 100 -36.04 12.78 -21.92
N VAL A 101 -35.14 12.52 -22.88
CA VAL A 101 -35.42 11.97 -24.21
C VAL A 101 -34.63 10.67 -24.36
N ILE A 102 -35.32 9.54 -24.22
CA ILE A 102 -34.76 8.21 -24.44
C ILE A 102 -34.94 7.86 -25.92
N PHE A 103 -33.87 7.35 -26.53
CA PHE A 103 -33.87 6.82 -27.90
C PHE A 103 -33.65 5.30 -27.96
N ALA A 104 -33.20 4.68 -26.86
CA ALA A 104 -33.16 3.22 -26.74
C ALA A 104 -34.56 2.60 -26.86
N SER A 105 -34.70 1.50 -27.60
CA SER A 105 -35.97 0.77 -27.74
C SER A 105 -36.26 -0.11 -26.53
N LYS A 106 -37.54 -0.42 -26.28
CA LYS A 106 -37.96 -1.33 -25.19
C LYS A 106 -37.30 -2.70 -25.32
N ASP A 107 -37.26 -3.26 -26.53
CA ASP A 107 -36.68 -4.57 -26.81
C ASP A 107 -35.17 -4.62 -26.52
N TYR A 108 -34.44 -3.53 -26.82
CA TYR A 108 -33.00 -3.42 -26.52
C TYR A 108 -32.73 -3.34 -25.01
N LEU A 109 -33.50 -2.55 -24.27
CA LEU A 109 -33.37 -2.50 -22.81
C LEU A 109 -33.71 -3.86 -22.18
N GLN A 110 -34.71 -4.58 -22.73
CA GLN A 110 -35.04 -5.93 -22.26
C GLN A 110 -33.96 -6.97 -22.56
N SER A 111 -33.31 -6.92 -23.74
CA SER A 111 -32.22 -7.86 -24.06
C SER A 111 -31.00 -7.64 -23.17
N VAL A 112 -30.56 -6.39 -22.99
CA VAL A 112 -29.39 -6.06 -22.15
C VAL A 112 -29.64 -6.40 -20.66
N ILE A 113 -30.85 -6.15 -20.14
CA ILE A 113 -31.21 -6.55 -18.76
C ILE A 113 -31.27 -8.08 -18.63
N ALA A 114 -31.70 -8.81 -19.66
CA ALA A 114 -31.74 -10.27 -19.64
C ALA A 114 -30.33 -10.89 -19.70
N GLU A 115 -29.45 -10.38 -20.56
CA GLU A 115 -28.05 -10.81 -20.68
C GLU A 115 -27.29 -10.60 -19.37
N ASN A 116 -27.41 -9.42 -18.75
CA ASN A 116 -26.80 -9.14 -17.46
C ASN A 116 -27.41 -9.95 -16.30
N LYS A 117 -28.71 -10.27 -16.33
CA LYS A 117 -29.30 -11.23 -15.39
C LYS A 117 -28.77 -12.65 -15.58
N THR A 118 -28.57 -13.12 -16.82
CA THR A 118 -28.03 -14.48 -17.05
C THR A 118 -26.58 -14.63 -16.61
N ASN A 119 -25.77 -13.57 -16.65
CA ASN A 119 -24.43 -13.57 -16.04
C ASN A 119 -24.44 -13.49 -14.50
N SER A 120 -25.57 -13.13 -13.88
CA SER A 120 -25.73 -13.05 -12.41
C SER A 120 -26.53 -14.21 -11.80
N ILE A 121 -26.98 -15.19 -12.60
CA ILE A 121 -27.82 -16.31 -12.13
C ILE A 121 -27.09 -17.65 -12.33
N SER A 122 -26.10 -17.89 -11.46
CA SER A 122 -25.57 -19.23 -11.16
C SER A 122 -25.80 -19.64 -9.69
N THR A 123 -26.80 -19.03 -9.04
CA THR A 123 -27.38 -19.46 -7.77
C THR A 123 -28.87 -19.12 -7.76
N VAL A 124 -29.72 -20.13 -7.96
CA VAL A 124 -31.19 -20.01 -7.84
C VAL A 124 -31.65 -20.66 -6.54
N GLU A 125 -32.63 -20.00 -5.95
CA GLU A 125 -33.38 -20.29 -4.73
C GLU A 125 -33.89 -21.73 -4.56
N SER A 126 -33.94 -22.18 -3.31
CA SER A 126 -34.99 -23.01 -2.68
C SER A 126 -34.81 -22.93 -1.15
N GLU A 127 -35.80 -22.79 -0.27
CA GLU A 127 -37.26 -22.65 -0.44
C GLU A 127 -37.90 -21.84 0.72
N ILE A 128 -39.15 -21.44 0.48
CA ILE A 128 -40.08 -20.57 1.21
C ILE A 128 -40.46 -20.96 2.66
N LYS A 129 -40.59 -19.93 3.53
CA LYS A 129 -41.50 -19.70 4.70
C LYS A 129 -42.13 -20.87 5.49
N ASP A 130 -42.02 -20.82 6.82
CA ASP A 130 -43.07 -20.34 7.77
C ASP A 130 -42.49 -20.35 9.22
N GLU A 131 -43.11 -19.86 10.32
CA GLU A 131 -44.48 -19.33 10.59
C GLU A 131 -44.40 -18.05 11.50
N ILE A 132 -45.40 -17.78 12.36
CA ILE A 132 -45.44 -16.68 13.35
C ILE A 132 -45.93 -17.22 14.71
N GLY A 133 -45.25 -16.94 15.84
CA GLY A 133 -45.81 -17.34 17.16
C GLY A 133 -45.09 -16.93 18.47
N LYS A 134 -45.59 -15.85 19.10
CA LYS A 134 -45.75 -15.61 20.57
C LYS A 134 -44.66 -16.04 21.60
N GLY A 135 -44.18 -15.04 22.36
CA GLY A 135 -44.57 -14.89 23.78
C GLY A 135 -43.68 -15.48 24.90
N THR A 136 -42.95 -14.57 25.59
CA THR A 136 -42.75 -14.45 27.07
C THR A 136 -42.79 -15.69 27.98
N GLU A 137 -41.77 -15.85 28.85
CA GLU A 137 -41.88 -15.61 30.31
C GLU A 137 -40.52 -15.72 31.05
N GLU A 138 -40.44 -15.19 32.28
CA GLU A 138 -39.23 -15.14 33.12
C GLU A 138 -39.21 -16.22 34.22
N ASN A 139 -38.01 -16.73 34.55
CA ASN A 139 -37.59 -17.21 35.88
C ASN A 139 -38.29 -18.49 36.46
N PRO A 140 -37.68 -19.22 37.44
CA PRO A 140 -36.65 -18.76 38.38
C PRO A 140 -35.39 -19.61 38.55
N ILE A 141 -34.43 -18.98 39.24
CA ILE A 141 -33.20 -19.54 39.80
C ILE A 141 -33.50 -20.67 40.80
N VAL A 142 -32.74 -21.76 40.72
CA VAL A 142 -32.59 -22.74 41.81
C VAL A 142 -31.11 -22.82 42.16
N ILE A 143 -30.81 -22.66 43.45
CA ILE A 143 -29.49 -22.86 44.05
C ILE A 143 -29.51 -24.26 44.68
N ASP A 144 -28.46 -25.05 44.47
CA ASP A 144 -28.11 -26.15 45.37
C ASP A 144 -26.59 -26.23 45.53
N ASP A 145 -26.14 -26.56 46.73
CA ASP A 145 -24.76 -26.45 47.19
C ASP A 145 -23.95 -27.73 46.95
N THR A 146 -22.84 -27.63 46.21
CA THR A 146 -21.70 -28.55 46.41
C THR A 146 -20.38 -27.77 46.44
N ASP A 147 -19.76 -27.76 47.61
CA ASP A 147 -18.65 -26.89 47.99
C ASP A 147 -17.29 -27.47 47.56
N ASP A 148 -16.92 -27.28 46.28
CA ASP A 148 -15.56 -27.52 45.75
C ASP A 148 -15.02 -26.24 45.09
N VAL A 149 -14.38 -25.40 45.92
CA VAL A 149 -13.82 -24.08 45.53
C VAL A 149 -12.64 -24.16 44.54
N THR A 150 -12.26 -25.37 44.08
CA THR A 150 -11.18 -25.58 43.12
C THR A 150 -11.63 -26.09 41.75
N ARG A 151 -12.92 -26.37 41.57
CA ARG A 151 -13.50 -26.80 40.28
C ARG A 151 -14.22 -25.66 39.56
N LEU A 152 -13.65 -25.28 38.41
CA LEU A 152 -14.27 -24.37 37.44
C LEU A 152 -15.21 -25.18 36.54
N ASP A 153 -16.39 -25.56 37.06
CA ASP A 153 -17.47 -26.12 36.26
C ASP A 153 -18.11 -25.01 35.39
N LEU A 154 -17.51 -24.78 34.23
CA LEU A 154 -18.10 -23.95 33.18
C LEU A 154 -19.38 -24.64 32.67
N PRO A 155 -20.57 -24.01 32.79
CA PRO A 155 -21.78 -24.56 32.19
C PRO A 155 -21.59 -24.69 30.69
N LYS A 156 -21.90 -25.86 30.12
CA LYS A 156 -21.78 -26.08 28.66
C LYS A 156 -22.63 -25.08 27.87
N ASP A 157 -23.70 -24.58 28.47
CA ASP A 157 -24.61 -23.58 27.92
C ASP A 157 -24.08 -22.13 27.99
N LYS A 158 -22.87 -21.92 28.55
CA LYS A 158 -22.15 -20.62 28.60
C LYS A 158 -20.83 -20.62 27.82
N VAL A 159 -20.45 -21.73 27.21
CA VAL A 159 -19.36 -21.77 26.23
C VAL A 159 -19.90 -21.17 24.93
N SER A 160 -19.24 -20.17 24.34
CA SER A 160 -19.75 -19.55 23.10
C SER A 160 -19.88 -20.58 21.99
N ALA A 161 -20.89 -20.42 21.12
CA ALA A 161 -21.17 -21.34 20.01
C ALA A 161 -19.90 -21.58 19.17
N VAL A 162 -19.17 -20.51 18.91
CA VAL A 162 -17.85 -20.45 18.24
C VAL A 162 -16.82 -21.37 18.90
N SER A 163 -16.68 -21.30 20.22
CA SER A 163 -15.76 -22.16 20.98
C SER A 163 -16.18 -23.64 20.91
N SER A 164 -17.48 -23.91 20.80
CA SER A 164 -18.00 -25.26 20.55
C SER A 164 -17.76 -25.74 19.11
N GLU A 165 -17.76 -24.84 18.12
CA GLU A 165 -17.57 -25.16 16.70
C GLU A 165 -16.10 -25.35 16.34
N ALA A 166 -15.23 -24.44 16.78
CA ALA A 166 -13.78 -24.66 16.73
C ALA A 166 -13.38 -25.94 17.49
N GLY A 167 -14.01 -26.20 18.64
CA GLY A 167 -13.82 -27.44 19.39
C GLY A 167 -14.30 -28.70 18.65
N LYS A 168 -15.36 -28.62 17.83
CA LYS A 168 -15.81 -29.74 16.96
C LYS A 168 -14.82 -29.97 15.81
N GLU A 169 -14.42 -28.92 15.08
CA GLU A 169 -13.47 -29.02 13.97
C GLU A 169 -12.08 -29.55 14.42
N LEU A 170 -11.68 -29.26 15.66
CA LEU A 170 -10.44 -29.73 16.25
C LEU A 170 -10.56 -31.08 17.00
N SER A 171 -11.76 -31.66 17.10
CA SER A 171 -12.03 -32.84 17.95
C SER A 171 -11.28 -34.12 17.53
N ASP A 172 -11.12 -34.34 16.22
CA ASP A 172 -10.31 -35.45 15.65
C ASP A 172 -8.80 -35.11 15.57
N GLY A 173 -8.37 -34.01 16.18
CA GLY A 173 -7.02 -33.49 16.10
C GLY A 173 -6.76 -32.62 14.86
N PHE A 174 -5.71 -31.80 14.96
CA PHE A 174 -5.38 -30.78 13.95
C PHE A 174 -4.79 -31.36 12.64
N PHE A 175 -3.95 -32.40 12.75
CA PHE A 175 -3.38 -33.12 11.60
C PHE A 175 -3.93 -34.54 11.51
N LEU A 176 -4.39 -34.94 10.32
CA LEU A 176 -4.57 -36.33 9.96
C LEU A 176 -3.22 -36.91 9.55
N ILE A 177 -2.69 -37.83 10.36
CA ILE A 177 -1.40 -38.49 10.10
C ILE A 177 -1.61 -39.65 9.13
N LYS A 178 -1.02 -39.54 7.95
CA LYS A 178 -0.90 -40.59 6.93
C LYS A 178 0.58 -40.93 6.71
N GLU A 179 0.84 -41.99 5.95
CA GLU A 179 2.18 -42.27 5.44
C GLU A 179 2.68 -41.08 4.59
N PRO A 180 3.90 -40.56 4.83
CA PRO A 180 4.46 -39.45 4.08
C PRO A 180 4.68 -39.85 2.61
N THR A 181 4.19 -39.02 1.69
CA THR A 181 4.38 -39.25 0.24
C THR A 181 5.78 -38.87 -0.22
N ASP A 182 6.48 -38.01 0.51
CA ASP A 182 7.88 -37.68 0.30
C ASP A 182 8.71 -37.87 1.59
N THR A 183 9.64 -38.82 1.55
CA THR A 183 10.63 -39.04 2.62
C THR A 183 12.04 -38.59 2.23
N THR A 184 12.20 -37.92 1.09
CA THR A 184 13.52 -37.50 0.60
C THR A 184 14.11 -36.41 1.50
N THR A 185 15.28 -36.70 2.04
CA THR A 185 16.07 -35.73 2.83
C THR A 185 17.14 -35.11 1.95
N PHE A 186 17.10 -33.80 1.76
CA PHE A 186 18.14 -33.09 1.02
C PHE A 186 19.37 -32.82 1.89
N GLN A 187 20.56 -32.84 1.28
CA GLN A 187 21.79 -32.40 1.93
C GLN A 187 21.84 -30.86 1.97
N GLU A 188 22.69 -30.32 2.85
CA GLU A 188 22.86 -28.88 2.99
C GLU A 188 23.56 -28.29 1.76
N GLU A 189 22.81 -27.55 0.94
CA GLU A 189 23.34 -26.92 -0.28
C GLU A 189 24.42 -25.88 0.05
N THR A 190 25.54 -25.99 -0.64
CA THR A 190 26.74 -25.16 -0.45
C THR A 190 26.81 -23.98 -1.42
N LEU A 191 27.72 -23.03 -1.15
CA LEU A 191 28.00 -21.91 -2.05
C LEU A 191 28.43 -22.41 -3.44
N GLU A 192 29.32 -23.41 -3.52
CA GLU A 192 29.82 -23.95 -4.79
C GLU A 192 28.70 -24.59 -5.63
N GLU A 193 27.75 -25.27 -4.99
CA GLU A 193 26.58 -25.84 -5.66
C GLU A 193 25.59 -24.77 -6.14
N SER A 194 25.34 -23.75 -5.32
CA SER A 194 24.52 -22.59 -5.70
C SER A 194 25.13 -21.83 -6.88
N ASP A 195 26.43 -21.53 -6.85
CA ASP A 195 27.11 -20.82 -7.93
C ASP A 195 27.19 -21.65 -9.22
N LYS A 196 27.29 -22.98 -9.11
CA LYS A 196 27.13 -23.89 -10.26
C LYS A 196 25.72 -23.80 -10.86
N LEU A 197 24.67 -23.86 -10.03
CA LEU A 197 23.28 -23.74 -10.49
C LEU A 197 23.00 -22.39 -11.18
N LYS A 198 23.63 -21.31 -10.70
CA LYS A 198 23.60 -19.99 -11.35
C LYS A 198 24.38 -19.97 -12.67
N GLY A 199 25.51 -20.67 -12.75
CA GLY A 199 26.26 -20.83 -14.01
C GLY A 199 25.52 -21.63 -15.08
N GLU A 200 24.59 -22.51 -14.67
CA GLU A 200 23.71 -23.29 -15.56
C GLU A 200 22.40 -22.56 -15.91
N PHE A 201 22.08 -21.44 -15.26
CA PHE A 201 20.88 -20.67 -15.50
C PHE A 201 20.87 -19.99 -16.86
N ASN A 202 19.73 -20.04 -17.54
CA ASN A 202 19.50 -19.39 -18.81
C ASN A 202 18.21 -18.55 -18.72
N GLU A 203 18.32 -17.26 -19.02
CA GLU A 203 17.19 -16.34 -19.01
C GLU A 203 16.23 -16.64 -20.16
N SER A 204 14.94 -16.79 -19.86
CA SER A 204 13.90 -17.08 -20.84
C SER A 204 12.60 -16.37 -20.46
N PRO A 205 11.79 -15.89 -21.44
CA PRO A 205 10.45 -15.36 -21.17
C PRO A 205 9.47 -16.36 -20.53
N LYS A 206 9.84 -17.64 -20.45
CA LYS A 206 9.07 -18.70 -19.77
C LYS A 206 9.46 -18.88 -18.30
N ASN A 207 10.54 -18.25 -17.84
CA ASN A 207 10.99 -18.36 -16.45
C ASN A 207 10.04 -17.57 -15.54
N ASN A 208 9.71 -18.14 -14.38
CA ASN A 208 9.00 -17.38 -13.34
C ASN A 208 9.93 -16.35 -12.68
N TRP A 209 9.36 -15.35 -12.02
CA TRP A 209 10.13 -14.25 -11.44
C TRP A 209 11.17 -14.75 -10.42
N MET A 210 10.86 -15.78 -9.62
CA MET A 210 11.76 -16.35 -8.61
C MET A 210 12.98 -17.04 -9.25
N GLN A 211 12.79 -17.74 -10.37
CA GLN A 211 13.89 -18.29 -11.17
C GLN A 211 14.82 -17.18 -11.69
N ASN A 212 14.27 -16.05 -12.13
CA ASN A 212 15.05 -14.89 -12.60
C ASN A 212 15.71 -14.10 -11.46
N PHE A 213 15.09 -14.06 -10.28
CA PHE A 213 15.61 -13.36 -9.10
C PHE A 213 16.84 -14.07 -8.49
N ILE A 214 16.75 -15.40 -8.29
CA ILE A 214 17.85 -16.20 -7.74
C ILE A 214 18.83 -16.69 -8.82
N MET A 215 18.45 -16.60 -10.11
CA MET A 215 19.16 -17.21 -11.25
C MET A 215 19.28 -18.74 -11.08
N ASN A 216 18.15 -19.43 -10.88
CA ASN A 216 18.13 -20.88 -10.64
C ASN A 216 16.82 -21.50 -11.11
N MET A 217 16.90 -22.49 -12.01
CA MET A 217 15.72 -23.09 -12.66
C MET A 217 14.90 -24.02 -11.75
N ASN A 218 15.42 -24.43 -10.59
CA ASN A 218 14.77 -25.43 -9.73
C ASN A 218 13.57 -24.90 -8.91
N TYR A 219 13.27 -23.61 -8.99
CA TYR A 219 12.11 -23.00 -8.35
C TYR A 219 10.85 -23.07 -9.21
N LYS A 220 9.73 -23.51 -8.64
CA LYS A 220 8.40 -23.44 -9.28
C LYS A 220 7.41 -22.78 -8.32
N ILE A 221 6.53 -21.93 -8.84
CA ILE A 221 5.41 -21.34 -8.10
C ILE A 221 4.18 -22.23 -8.31
N VAL A 222 3.50 -22.58 -7.22
CA VAL A 222 2.24 -23.34 -7.22
C VAL A 222 1.13 -22.40 -6.75
N ASP A 223 0.20 -22.10 -7.64
CA ASP A 223 -0.98 -21.28 -7.35
C ASP A 223 -2.04 -22.07 -6.59
N ASN A 224 -2.94 -21.38 -5.89
CA ASN A 224 -4.02 -21.99 -5.10
C ASN A 224 -5.36 -21.25 -5.33
N GLU A 225 -6.38 -21.60 -4.56
CA GLU A 225 -7.76 -21.12 -4.72
C GLU A 225 -7.96 -19.59 -4.53
N ALA A 226 -6.95 -18.88 -4.02
CA ALA A 226 -6.91 -17.44 -3.82
C ALA A 226 -7.96 -16.89 -2.83
N GLY A 227 -8.11 -15.56 -2.77
CA GLY A 227 -8.92 -14.87 -1.77
C GLY A 227 -8.32 -14.96 -0.36
N GLY A 228 -9.13 -14.73 0.68
CA GLY A 228 -8.65 -14.71 2.07
C GLY A 228 -8.10 -16.05 2.58
N ASP A 229 -8.31 -17.16 1.84
CA ASP A 229 -7.83 -18.49 2.19
C ASP A 229 -6.38 -18.77 1.74
N CYS A 230 -5.77 -17.92 0.90
CA CYS A 230 -4.51 -18.21 0.22
C CYS A 230 -3.31 -18.52 1.15
N LEU A 231 -3.14 -17.82 2.27
CA LEU A 231 -2.07 -18.15 3.24
C LEU A 231 -2.31 -19.53 3.88
N PHE A 232 -3.55 -19.84 4.23
CA PHE A 232 -3.93 -21.11 4.83
C PHE A 232 -3.78 -22.27 3.83
N ALA A 233 -4.06 -22.02 2.54
CA ALA A 233 -3.79 -22.96 1.45
C ALA A 233 -2.29 -23.22 1.27
N VAL A 234 -1.44 -22.18 1.30
CA VAL A 234 0.03 -22.34 1.28
C VAL A 234 0.53 -23.22 2.43
N ILE A 235 -0.02 -23.09 3.63
CA ILE A 235 0.33 -23.93 4.79
C ILE A 235 -0.16 -25.38 4.59
N ARG A 236 -1.42 -25.57 4.18
CA ARG A 236 -2.03 -26.88 3.85
C ARG A 236 -1.17 -27.64 2.83
N ASP A 237 -0.85 -26.99 1.72
CA ASP A 237 -0.14 -27.58 0.58
C ASP A 237 1.36 -27.76 0.90
N GLY A 238 1.91 -26.89 1.75
CA GLY A 238 3.22 -27.07 2.37
C GLY A 238 3.34 -28.38 3.13
N PHE A 239 2.41 -28.67 4.05
CA PHE A 239 2.47 -29.88 4.89
C PHE A 239 2.13 -31.20 4.16
N LEU A 240 1.40 -31.14 3.04
CA LEU A 240 0.88 -32.32 2.33
C LEU A 240 1.92 -33.46 2.10
N PRO A 241 3.17 -33.20 1.65
CA PRO A 241 4.13 -34.29 1.41
C PRO A 241 4.63 -35.00 2.68
N THR A 242 4.51 -34.36 3.85
CA THR A 242 4.97 -34.89 5.14
C THR A 242 4.02 -35.93 5.76
N GLY A 243 2.91 -36.24 5.08
CA GLY A 243 1.85 -37.11 5.63
C GLY A 243 1.00 -36.43 6.70
N LYS A 244 1.23 -35.14 6.99
CA LYS A 244 0.43 -34.33 7.92
C LYS A 244 -0.65 -33.57 7.15
N GLU A 245 -1.78 -34.20 6.87
CA GLU A 245 -2.89 -33.52 6.19
C GLU A 245 -3.66 -32.62 7.16
N THR A 246 -4.00 -31.41 6.71
CA THR A 246 -4.87 -30.45 7.42
C THR A 246 -5.81 -29.78 6.42
N THR A 247 -6.72 -28.92 6.88
CA THR A 247 -7.65 -28.15 6.04
C THR A 247 -7.59 -26.67 6.39
N VAL A 248 -8.01 -25.81 5.46
CA VAL A 248 -8.15 -24.36 5.71
C VAL A 248 -9.08 -24.09 6.90
N ALA A 249 -10.19 -24.84 7.02
CA ALA A 249 -11.11 -24.74 8.15
C ALA A 249 -10.43 -25.05 9.49
N LYS A 250 -9.64 -26.13 9.59
CA LYS A 250 -8.88 -26.46 10.80
C LYS A 250 -7.83 -25.41 11.15
N LEU A 251 -7.13 -24.86 10.15
CA LEU A 251 -6.17 -23.77 10.34
C LEU A 251 -6.83 -22.48 10.84
N ARG A 252 -7.98 -22.11 10.29
CA ARG A 252 -8.78 -20.96 10.75
C ARG A 252 -9.33 -21.16 12.16
N ALA A 253 -9.84 -22.35 12.48
CA ALA A 253 -10.30 -22.71 13.81
C ALA A 253 -9.17 -22.58 14.86
N LEU A 254 -8.00 -23.13 14.55
CA LEU A 254 -6.79 -23.03 15.38
C LEU A 254 -6.32 -21.57 15.58
N LEU A 255 -6.44 -20.71 14.56
CA LEU A 255 -6.12 -19.29 14.72
C LEU A 255 -7.18 -18.55 15.55
N SER A 256 -8.47 -18.85 15.36
CA SER A 256 -9.56 -18.17 16.08
C SER A 256 -9.56 -18.45 17.59
N THR A 257 -9.02 -19.59 18.04
CA THR A 257 -8.88 -19.88 19.47
C THR A 257 -7.89 -18.95 20.18
N GLU A 258 -6.83 -18.51 19.49
CA GLU A 258 -5.81 -17.59 20.04
C GLU A 258 -6.23 -16.11 20.04
N ALA A 259 -7.35 -15.75 19.37
CA ALA A 259 -7.79 -14.36 19.35
C ALA A 259 -8.23 -13.88 20.75
N THR A 260 -7.61 -12.79 21.21
CA THR A 260 -7.85 -12.17 22.52
C THR A 260 -8.72 -10.91 22.40
N GLU A 261 -9.25 -10.46 23.54
CA GLU A 261 -10.00 -9.19 23.63
C GLU A 261 -9.17 -7.99 23.16
N GLU A 262 -7.84 -8.04 23.35
CA GLU A 262 -6.91 -7.01 22.90
C GLU A 262 -6.78 -6.95 21.38
N VAL A 263 -6.58 -8.10 20.72
CA VAL A 263 -6.51 -8.17 19.24
C VAL A 263 -7.80 -7.61 18.62
N TYR A 264 -8.96 -8.05 19.13
CA TYR A 264 -10.26 -7.53 18.72
C TYR A 264 -10.40 -6.02 18.99
N SER A 265 -10.08 -5.56 20.21
CA SER A 265 -10.20 -4.15 20.60
C SER A 265 -9.33 -3.23 19.74
N ASN A 266 -8.10 -3.64 19.44
CA ASN A 266 -7.17 -2.88 18.60
C ASN A 266 -7.68 -2.75 17.16
N SER A 267 -8.17 -3.84 16.55
CA SER A 267 -8.76 -3.80 15.20
C SER A 267 -10.03 -2.95 15.15
N ARG A 268 -10.88 -3.03 16.18
CA ARG A 268 -12.12 -2.24 16.28
C ARG A 268 -11.85 -0.75 16.54
N LEU A 269 -10.83 -0.41 17.34
CA LEU A 269 -10.41 0.97 17.56
C LEU A 269 -10.01 1.63 16.24
N LEU A 270 -9.20 0.94 15.42
CA LEU A 270 -8.78 1.42 14.10
C LEU A 270 -9.98 1.69 13.18
N TYR A 271 -10.95 0.77 13.12
CA TYR A 271 -12.17 0.98 12.36
C TYR A 271 -12.95 2.22 12.83
N VAL A 272 -13.15 2.37 14.15
CA VAL A 272 -13.91 3.49 14.73
C VAL A 272 -13.22 4.84 14.47
N GLU A 273 -11.89 4.90 14.58
CA GLU A 273 -11.15 6.15 14.30
C GLU A 273 -11.15 6.51 12.82
N TYR A 274 -10.94 5.55 11.91
CA TYR A 274 -11.06 5.81 10.47
C TYR A 274 -12.47 6.26 10.08
N LEU A 275 -13.51 5.66 10.67
CA LEU A 275 -14.90 6.06 10.47
C LEU A 275 -15.17 7.49 10.96
N ALA A 276 -14.69 7.86 12.16
CA ALA A 276 -14.83 9.20 12.71
C ALA A 276 -14.11 10.25 11.83
N GLU A 277 -12.88 9.95 11.42
CA GLU A 277 -12.03 10.80 10.56
C GLU A 277 -12.57 10.91 9.12
N ILE A 278 -13.44 10.00 8.67
CA ILE A 278 -14.24 10.13 7.44
C ILE A 278 -15.47 11.02 7.67
N GLN A 279 -16.19 10.84 8.78
CA GLN A 279 -17.37 11.63 9.12
C GLN A 279 -17.05 13.12 9.33
N ASP A 280 -15.92 13.43 9.98
CA ASP A 280 -15.48 14.81 10.19
C ASP A 280 -15.05 15.48 8.86
N LYS A 281 -14.38 14.75 7.95
CA LYS A 281 -14.14 15.24 6.58
C LYS A 281 -15.43 15.52 5.84
N GLU A 282 -16.42 14.63 5.91
CA GLU A 282 -17.72 14.87 5.28
C GLU A 282 -18.43 16.10 5.84
N LYS A 283 -18.35 16.31 7.15
CA LYS A 283 -18.91 17.49 7.82
C LYS A 283 -18.21 18.76 7.36
N GLU A 284 -16.88 18.78 7.28
CA GLU A 284 -16.15 19.93 6.75
C GLU A 284 -16.45 20.18 5.27
N MET A 285 -16.56 19.13 4.45
CA MET A 285 -16.99 19.21 3.06
C MET A 285 -18.40 19.84 2.93
N LYS A 286 -19.36 19.41 3.76
CA LYS A 286 -20.72 19.98 3.84
C LYS A 286 -20.70 21.46 4.27
N GLU A 287 -19.81 21.85 5.19
CA GLU A 287 -19.62 23.26 5.55
C GLU A 287 -19.02 24.10 4.41
N ILE A 288 -18.05 23.56 3.67
CA ILE A 288 -17.45 24.26 2.52
C ILE A 288 -18.48 24.42 1.39
N LYS A 289 -19.31 23.39 1.09
CA LYS A 289 -20.43 23.53 0.15
C LYS A 289 -21.35 24.70 0.54
N LYS A 290 -21.77 24.77 1.82
CA LYS A 290 -22.61 25.86 2.34
C LYS A 290 -21.95 27.25 2.24
N LYS A 291 -20.67 27.38 2.61
CA LYS A 291 -19.91 28.63 2.50
C LYS A 291 -19.77 29.09 1.04
N THR A 292 -19.50 28.15 0.12
CA THR A 292 -19.38 28.41 -1.32
C THR A 292 -20.71 28.85 -1.94
N ALA A 293 -21.84 28.24 -1.53
CA ALA A 293 -23.18 28.65 -1.97
C ALA A 293 -23.55 30.08 -1.50
N LEU A 294 -23.15 30.46 -0.28
CA LEU A 294 -23.31 31.83 0.23
C LEU A 294 -22.44 32.84 -0.54
N LEU A 295 -21.19 32.48 -0.86
CA LEU A 295 -20.32 33.32 -1.70
C LEU A 295 -20.89 33.52 -3.12
N LYS A 296 -21.45 32.47 -3.73
CA LYS A 296 -22.12 32.57 -5.04
C LYS A 296 -23.25 33.60 -5.00
N LYS A 297 -24.18 33.47 -4.04
CA LYS A 297 -25.27 34.45 -3.81
C LYS A 297 -24.73 35.87 -3.58
N ARG A 298 -23.67 36.02 -2.79
CA ARG A 298 -23.05 37.33 -2.53
C ARG A 298 -22.47 37.96 -3.81
N SER A 299 -21.85 37.16 -4.68
CA SER A 299 -21.32 37.62 -5.97
C SER A 299 -22.41 38.11 -6.94
N GLU A 300 -23.57 37.46 -6.93
CA GLU A 300 -24.74 37.83 -7.76
C GLU A 300 -25.35 39.18 -7.31
N THR A 301 -25.31 39.48 -6.00
CA THR A 301 -25.77 40.76 -5.44
C THR A 301 -24.72 41.88 -5.42
N SER A 302 -23.48 41.62 -5.82
CA SER A 302 -22.35 42.53 -5.61
C SER A 302 -22.02 43.36 -6.86
N SER A 303 -22.31 44.65 -6.78
CA SER A 303 -22.03 45.64 -7.83
C SER A 303 -20.58 46.15 -7.84
N ASN A 304 -19.72 45.71 -6.90
CA ASN A 304 -18.37 46.26 -6.72
C ASN A 304 -17.28 45.31 -7.26
N LYS A 305 -16.34 45.87 -8.03
CA LYS A 305 -15.32 45.12 -8.77
C LYS A 305 -14.23 44.54 -7.88
N GLU A 306 -13.94 45.16 -6.74
CA GLU A 306 -12.98 44.63 -5.76
C GLU A 306 -13.59 43.53 -4.90
N ASP A 307 -14.84 43.69 -4.43
CA ASP A 307 -15.56 42.65 -3.71
C ASP A 307 -15.77 41.39 -4.56
N ASN A 308 -16.08 41.53 -5.85
CA ASN A 308 -16.17 40.36 -6.74
C ASN A 308 -14.80 39.67 -6.93
N LYS A 309 -13.68 40.39 -6.82
CA LYS A 309 -12.34 39.82 -6.91
C LYS A 309 -11.94 39.07 -5.64
N SER A 310 -12.32 39.55 -4.45
CA SER A 310 -12.10 38.82 -3.20
C SER A 310 -12.97 37.57 -3.11
N ILE A 311 -14.27 37.68 -3.46
CA ILE A 311 -15.19 36.54 -3.49
C ILE A 311 -14.71 35.44 -4.46
N LEU A 312 -14.22 35.79 -5.64
CA LEU A 312 -13.64 34.83 -6.59
C LEU A 312 -12.38 34.14 -6.05
N LYS A 313 -11.56 34.85 -5.25
CA LYS A 313 -10.40 34.26 -4.60
C LYS A 313 -10.83 33.27 -3.50
N GLU A 314 -11.70 33.68 -2.59
CA GLU A 314 -12.23 32.81 -1.52
C GLU A 314 -12.93 31.57 -2.09
N ALA A 315 -13.70 31.71 -3.17
CA ALA A 315 -14.33 30.58 -3.85
C ALA A 315 -13.31 29.62 -4.48
N LYS A 316 -12.18 30.12 -5.00
CA LYS A 316 -11.08 29.27 -5.50
C LYS A 316 -10.38 28.54 -4.34
N ASP A 317 -10.06 29.25 -3.28
CA ASP A 317 -9.40 28.70 -2.09
C ASP A 317 -10.28 27.60 -1.44
N PHE A 318 -11.61 27.81 -1.38
CA PHE A 318 -12.56 26.78 -0.94
C PHE A 318 -12.67 25.59 -1.90
N LYS A 319 -12.62 25.80 -3.23
CA LYS A 319 -12.61 24.71 -4.20
C LYS A 319 -11.36 23.84 -4.05
N GLU A 320 -10.18 24.44 -3.92
CA GLU A 320 -8.93 23.72 -3.69
C GLU A 320 -8.93 22.96 -2.35
N LYS A 321 -9.49 23.57 -1.28
CA LYS A 321 -9.66 22.88 0.00
C LYS A 321 -10.63 21.70 -0.10
N TYR A 322 -11.76 21.86 -0.79
CA TYR A 322 -12.73 20.79 -1.00
C TYR A 322 -12.11 19.60 -1.76
N GLN A 323 -11.36 19.86 -2.83
CA GLN A 323 -10.67 18.81 -3.59
C GLN A 323 -9.66 18.03 -2.71
N LYS A 324 -8.87 18.73 -1.89
CA LYS A 324 -7.96 18.08 -0.92
C LYS A 324 -8.69 17.22 0.11
N LEU A 325 -9.90 17.62 0.54
CA LEU A 325 -10.71 16.81 1.45
C LEU A 325 -11.31 15.58 0.77
N VAL A 326 -11.73 15.68 -0.50
CA VAL A 326 -12.16 14.51 -1.30
C VAL A 326 -11.03 13.50 -1.40
N GLU A 327 -9.85 13.92 -1.85
CA GLU A 327 -8.66 13.05 -1.96
C GLU A 327 -8.27 12.44 -0.61
N SER A 328 -8.28 13.25 0.46
CA SER A 328 -7.95 12.77 1.81
C SER A 328 -9.01 11.79 2.37
N LYS A 329 -10.29 11.96 2.00
CA LYS A 329 -11.37 11.02 2.34
C LYS A 329 -11.18 9.69 1.61
N GLU A 330 -10.90 9.71 0.30
CA GLU A 330 -10.59 8.51 -0.49
C GLU A 330 -9.44 7.72 0.14
N LEU A 331 -8.35 8.40 0.50
CA LEU A 331 -7.16 7.77 1.11
C LEU A 331 -7.43 7.25 2.54
N THR A 332 -8.33 7.88 3.30
CA THR A 332 -8.77 7.35 4.60
C THR A 332 -9.68 6.12 4.41
N GLN A 333 -10.55 6.13 3.41
CA GLN A 333 -11.38 4.98 3.05
C GLN A 333 -10.51 3.78 2.62
N GLU A 334 -9.46 3.99 1.82
CA GLU A 334 -8.49 2.94 1.45
C GLU A 334 -7.72 2.33 2.65
N LEU A 335 -7.61 3.05 3.77
CA LEU A 335 -7.12 2.50 5.04
C LEU A 335 -8.23 1.78 5.82
N MET A 336 -9.45 2.33 5.82
CA MET A 336 -10.61 1.73 6.49
C MET A 336 -11.03 0.39 5.86
N ASN A 337 -10.84 0.19 4.56
CA ASN A 337 -11.20 -1.05 3.85
C ASN A 337 -10.51 -2.30 4.47
N GLU A 338 -9.31 -2.16 5.04
CA GLU A 338 -8.62 -3.25 5.77
C GLU A 338 -9.42 -3.71 7.02
N PHE A 339 -10.24 -2.81 7.58
CA PHE A 339 -11.00 -2.99 8.83
C PHE A 339 -12.52 -2.89 8.64
N GLU A 340 -13.04 -2.79 7.40
CA GLU A 340 -14.47 -2.54 7.13
C GLU A 340 -15.38 -3.62 7.73
N HIS A 341 -14.87 -4.85 7.83
CA HIS A 341 -15.52 -5.99 8.48
C HIS A 341 -15.89 -5.73 9.96
N MET A 342 -15.20 -4.82 10.65
CA MET A 342 -15.49 -4.45 12.05
C MET A 342 -16.81 -3.69 12.25
N LYS A 343 -17.47 -3.26 11.16
CA LYS A 343 -18.75 -2.55 11.20
C LYS A 343 -19.84 -3.29 11.97
N ASP A 344 -19.97 -4.59 11.70
CA ASP A 344 -21.05 -5.44 12.25
C ASP A 344 -20.54 -6.40 13.36
N ILE A 345 -19.26 -6.31 13.70
CA ILE A 345 -18.58 -7.08 14.75
C ILE A 345 -18.49 -6.24 16.03
N ASP A 346 -19.32 -6.58 17.01
CA ASP A 346 -19.47 -5.88 18.29
C ASP A 346 -18.92 -6.65 19.50
N SER A 347 -18.37 -7.85 19.29
CA SER A 347 -17.91 -8.77 20.33
C SER A 347 -16.79 -9.69 19.83
N LEU A 348 -15.93 -10.14 20.76
CA LEU A 348 -14.86 -11.10 20.48
C LEU A 348 -15.38 -12.42 19.88
N ASP A 349 -16.56 -12.89 20.30
CA ASP A 349 -17.15 -14.10 19.72
C ASP A 349 -17.48 -13.92 18.23
N LYS A 350 -18.16 -12.83 17.84
CA LYS A 350 -18.38 -12.52 16.40
C LYS A 350 -17.07 -12.32 15.63
N PHE A 351 -16.03 -11.78 16.27
CA PHE A 351 -14.72 -11.68 15.64
C PHE A 351 -14.12 -13.06 15.36
N LYS A 352 -14.23 -13.99 16.31
CA LYS A 352 -13.82 -15.39 16.13
C LYS A 352 -14.65 -16.10 15.04
N GLU A 353 -15.96 -15.87 14.97
CA GLU A 353 -16.80 -16.36 13.87
C GLU A 353 -16.33 -15.83 12.51
N PHE A 354 -16.03 -14.53 12.41
CA PHE A 354 -15.52 -13.91 11.19
C PHE A 354 -14.20 -14.55 10.72
N MET A 355 -13.29 -14.86 11.65
CA MET A 355 -12.01 -15.53 11.36
C MET A 355 -12.16 -16.93 10.75
N LEU A 356 -13.25 -17.65 11.05
CA LEU A 356 -13.57 -18.94 10.43
C LEU A 356 -13.97 -18.80 8.95
N THR A 357 -14.30 -17.60 8.49
CA THR A 357 -14.75 -17.35 7.10
C THR A 357 -13.62 -16.90 6.19
N ARG A 358 -13.74 -17.20 4.89
CA ARG A 358 -12.86 -16.69 3.81
C ARG A 358 -12.78 -15.16 3.69
N ASN A 359 -13.65 -14.43 4.39
CA ASN A 359 -13.65 -12.97 4.40
C ASN A 359 -12.57 -12.42 5.35
N TYR A 360 -12.09 -13.21 6.33
CA TYR A 360 -10.92 -12.86 7.13
C TYR A 360 -9.64 -13.17 6.34
N TRP A 361 -8.84 -12.13 6.12
CA TRP A 361 -7.53 -12.21 5.47
C TRP A 361 -6.44 -12.23 6.54
N ALA A 362 -5.48 -13.13 6.40
CA ALA A 362 -4.41 -13.29 7.37
C ALA A 362 -3.39 -12.12 7.30
N ASP A 363 -3.28 -11.39 8.40
CA ASP A 363 -2.37 -10.26 8.58
C ASP A 363 -1.03 -10.69 9.24
N SER A 364 -0.22 -9.71 9.67
CA SER A 364 1.06 -10.00 10.32
C SER A 364 0.92 -10.69 11.68
N TRP A 365 -0.17 -10.48 12.42
CA TRP A 365 -0.48 -11.22 13.65
C TRP A 365 -0.85 -12.68 13.34
N ALA A 366 -1.72 -12.91 12.36
CA ALA A 366 -2.08 -14.25 11.91
C ALA A 366 -0.87 -15.08 11.48
N ILE A 367 0.06 -14.46 10.73
CA ILE A 367 1.31 -15.09 10.31
C ILE A 367 2.15 -15.48 11.53
N SER A 368 2.45 -14.56 12.46
CA SER A 368 3.30 -14.88 13.63
C SER A 368 2.67 -15.91 14.55
N THR A 369 1.34 -15.87 14.73
CA THR A 369 0.61 -16.84 15.54
C THR A 369 0.64 -18.23 14.90
N LEU A 370 0.40 -18.35 13.59
CA LEU A 370 0.48 -19.64 12.88
C LEU A 370 1.92 -20.20 12.87
N GLU A 371 2.94 -19.35 12.77
CA GLU A 371 4.35 -19.75 12.92
C GLU A 371 4.61 -20.40 14.28
N ARG A 372 4.13 -19.78 15.38
CA ARG A 372 4.23 -20.34 16.74
C ARG A 372 3.45 -21.65 16.88
N LEU A 373 2.15 -21.66 16.54
CA LEU A 373 1.25 -22.80 16.77
C LEU A 373 1.66 -24.06 16.01
N LEU A 374 2.19 -23.90 14.79
CA LEU A 374 2.59 -25.01 13.93
C LEU A 374 4.09 -25.36 14.05
N ASN A 375 4.84 -24.58 14.84
CA ASN A 375 6.29 -24.58 14.95
C ASN A 375 6.99 -24.52 13.57
N ILE A 376 6.59 -23.55 12.74
CA ILE A 376 7.13 -23.32 11.39
C ILE A 376 7.62 -21.89 11.20
N LYS A 377 8.42 -21.64 10.17
CA LYS A 377 8.74 -20.28 9.70
C LYS A 377 8.31 -20.10 8.25
N ILE A 378 7.56 -19.04 7.97
CA ILE A 378 7.09 -18.69 6.63
C ILE A 378 8.02 -17.62 6.06
N ILE A 379 8.70 -17.96 4.97
CA ILE A 379 9.61 -17.08 4.23
C ILE A 379 8.82 -16.43 3.09
N ILE A 380 8.38 -15.19 3.31
CA ILE A 380 7.51 -14.45 2.39
C ILE A 380 8.36 -13.57 1.46
N LEU A 381 8.18 -13.72 0.15
CA LEU A 381 8.89 -12.93 -0.87
C LEU A 381 7.90 -12.08 -1.67
N SER A 382 8.05 -10.76 -1.68
CA SER A 382 7.23 -9.82 -2.45
C SER A 382 7.58 -9.87 -3.93
N GLU A 383 6.59 -10.22 -4.75
CA GLU A 383 6.63 -10.16 -6.21
C GLU A 383 6.57 -8.70 -6.69
N GLU A 384 5.72 -7.87 -6.07
CA GLU A 384 5.63 -6.43 -6.37
C GLU A 384 6.98 -5.70 -6.24
N ALA A 385 7.74 -5.98 -5.18
CA ALA A 385 9.05 -5.39 -4.97
C ALA A 385 10.06 -5.81 -6.04
N PHE A 386 9.97 -7.05 -6.55
CA PHE A 386 10.80 -7.52 -7.65
C PHE A 386 10.44 -6.80 -8.97
N ASP A 387 9.15 -6.73 -9.30
CA ASP A 387 8.64 -6.10 -10.53
C ASP A 387 8.92 -4.59 -10.56
N ASN A 388 8.85 -3.92 -9.40
CA ASN A 388 9.21 -2.51 -9.24
C ASN A 388 10.74 -2.25 -9.18
N GLY A 389 11.56 -3.30 -9.27
CA GLY A 389 13.03 -3.22 -9.27
C GLY A 389 13.68 -3.10 -7.90
N ASP A 390 12.90 -3.07 -6.82
CA ASP A 390 13.35 -3.05 -5.42
C ASP A 390 13.77 -4.46 -4.96
N LYS A 391 14.85 -4.98 -5.56
CA LYS A 391 15.41 -6.30 -5.24
C LYS A 391 15.83 -6.46 -3.77
N ASN A 392 16.08 -5.34 -3.07
CA ASN A 392 16.38 -5.38 -1.63
C ASN A 392 15.09 -5.50 -0.79
N SER A 393 13.93 -5.02 -1.26
CA SER A 393 12.65 -5.14 -0.55
C SER A 393 11.94 -6.49 -0.71
N VAL A 394 12.34 -7.36 -1.65
CA VAL A 394 11.73 -8.68 -1.91
C VAL A 394 11.44 -9.52 -0.65
N LEU A 395 12.45 -9.92 0.14
CA LEU A 395 12.19 -10.77 1.32
C LEU A 395 11.50 -10.00 2.46
N LEU A 396 10.26 -10.32 2.80
CA LEU A 396 9.56 -9.69 3.92
C LEU A 396 10.00 -10.35 5.24
N CYS A 397 10.65 -9.59 6.11
CA CYS A 397 11.24 -10.10 7.35
C CYS A 397 10.23 -10.40 8.47
N GLY A 398 8.94 -10.09 8.26
CA GLY A 398 7.89 -10.17 9.29
C GLY A 398 8.02 -9.10 10.37
N GLN A 399 7.08 -9.12 11.31
CA GLN A 399 7.06 -8.30 12.53
C GLN A 399 7.07 -9.23 13.75
N LEU A 400 7.59 -8.74 14.88
CA LEU A 400 7.43 -9.40 16.18
C LEU A 400 6.07 -8.97 16.75
N ASN A 401 5.03 -9.74 16.43
CA ASN A 401 3.65 -9.50 16.87
C ASN A 401 3.15 -10.60 17.83
N ASP A 402 4.06 -11.44 18.33
CA ASP A 402 3.76 -12.57 19.21
C ASP A 402 4.62 -12.45 20.48
N GLU A 403 4.00 -11.91 21.54
CA GLU A 403 4.67 -11.68 22.83
C GLU A 403 5.15 -12.99 23.46
N GLU A 404 4.52 -14.13 23.18
CA GLU A 404 4.93 -15.42 23.75
C GLU A 404 6.26 -15.89 23.13
N ALA A 405 6.42 -15.71 21.82
CA ALA A 405 7.68 -15.97 21.12
C ALA A 405 8.79 -14.98 21.51
N GLU A 406 8.46 -13.69 21.70
CA GLU A 406 9.41 -12.67 22.11
C GLU A 406 9.91 -12.90 23.56
N ASN A 407 9.01 -13.15 24.51
CA ASN A 407 9.34 -13.43 25.91
C ASN A 407 10.20 -14.69 26.09
N LYS A 408 10.07 -15.69 25.19
CA LYS A 408 10.94 -16.88 25.17
C LYS A 408 12.35 -16.60 24.67
N GLY A 409 12.60 -15.46 24.01
CA GLY A 409 13.91 -15.04 23.49
C GLY A 409 14.54 -16.00 22.48
N SER A 410 13.80 -17.00 22.01
CA SER A 410 14.28 -18.09 21.16
C SER A 410 13.11 -18.76 20.44
N PHE A 411 13.30 -19.04 19.15
CA PHE A 411 12.32 -19.73 18.31
C PHE A 411 13.02 -20.81 17.48
N LYS A 412 12.48 -22.03 17.48
CA LYS A 412 13.10 -23.19 16.83
C LYS A 412 12.09 -23.91 15.92
N PRO A 413 11.81 -23.37 14.73
CA PRO A 413 10.87 -23.98 13.79
C PRO A 413 11.41 -25.32 13.30
N ASP A 414 10.55 -26.34 13.28
CA ASP A 414 10.86 -27.66 12.71
C ASP A 414 10.91 -27.62 11.18
N TYR A 415 10.10 -26.72 10.59
CA TYR A 415 9.90 -26.60 9.15
C TYR A 415 9.86 -25.14 8.68
N TYR A 416 10.21 -24.96 7.41
CA TYR A 416 10.19 -23.70 6.69
C TYR A 416 9.33 -23.87 5.43
N ILE A 417 8.45 -22.90 5.17
CA ILE A 417 7.64 -22.82 3.95
C ILE A 417 8.03 -21.53 3.23
N ILE A 418 8.22 -21.58 1.91
CA ILE A 418 8.55 -20.40 1.10
C ILE A 418 7.29 -20.00 0.31
N THR A 419 6.92 -18.73 0.32
CA THR A 419 5.75 -18.21 -0.38
C THR A 419 6.08 -16.91 -1.11
N THR A 420 5.48 -16.70 -2.29
CA THR A 420 5.40 -15.37 -2.90
C THR A 420 4.19 -14.62 -2.34
N TYR A 421 4.24 -13.29 -2.38
CA TYR A 421 3.14 -12.38 -2.09
C TYR A 421 3.04 -11.30 -3.18
N SER A 422 1.88 -11.21 -3.84
CA SER A 422 1.61 -10.28 -4.94
C SER A 422 0.80 -9.04 -4.53
N GLY A 423 0.87 -8.64 -3.26
CA GLY A 423 0.09 -7.51 -2.72
C GLY A 423 -1.34 -7.87 -2.27
N ASN A 424 -1.89 -8.99 -2.75
CA ASN A 424 -3.24 -9.46 -2.40
C ASN A 424 -3.42 -11.00 -2.40
N HIS A 425 -2.36 -11.77 -2.62
CA HIS A 425 -2.44 -13.23 -2.80
C HIS A 425 -1.11 -13.89 -2.42
N TYR A 426 -1.19 -15.04 -1.74
CA TYR A 426 -0.05 -15.86 -1.35
C TYR A 426 0.00 -17.14 -2.20
N LYS A 427 1.16 -17.44 -2.82
CA LYS A 427 1.37 -18.65 -3.62
C LYS A 427 2.61 -19.41 -3.16
N LEU A 428 2.53 -20.74 -3.14
CA LEU A 428 3.58 -21.61 -2.61
C LEU A 428 4.79 -21.62 -3.56
N ILE A 429 6.00 -21.44 -3.02
CA ILE A 429 7.25 -21.60 -3.76
C ILE A 429 7.85 -22.97 -3.40
N THR A 430 8.04 -23.79 -4.42
CA THR A 430 8.71 -25.10 -4.31
C THR A 430 10.15 -25.02 -4.81
N TYR A 431 11.01 -25.88 -4.27
CA TYR A 431 12.39 -26.04 -4.72
C TYR A 431 12.73 -27.51 -4.90
N LYS A 432 13.19 -27.89 -6.10
CA LYS A 432 13.41 -29.31 -6.48
C LYS A 432 12.16 -30.17 -6.16
N GLU A 433 10.99 -29.61 -6.47
CA GLU A 433 9.64 -30.19 -6.26
C GLU A 433 9.18 -30.33 -4.79
N LYS A 434 10.05 -30.03 -3.82
CA LYS A 434 9.72 -30.01 -2.39
C LYS A 434 9.02 -28.70 -1.99
N THR A 435 8.00 -28.81 -1.13
CA THR A 435 7.13 -27.71 -0.68
C THR A 435 7.50 -27.14 0.70
N ILE A 436 8.12 -27.95 1.54
CA ILE A 436 8.40 -27.68 2.96
C ILE A 436 9.78 -28.24 3.33
N PHE A 437 10.56 -27.47 4.08
CA PHE A 437 11.99 -27.70 4.25
C PHE A 437 12.39 -27.73 5.71
N LYS A 438 13.31 -28.61 6.11
CA LYS A 438 14.10 -28.38 7.34
C LYS A 438 15.16 -27.32 7.07
N PHE A 439 15.73 -26.70 8.11
CA PHE A 439 16.73 -25.63 7.95
C PHE A 439 17.89 -25.98 6.99
N ARG A 440 18.41 -27.20 7.10
CA ARG A 440 19.50 -27.71 6.22
C ARG A 440 19.05 -27.89 4.77
N GLU A 441 17.77 -28.16 4.54
CA GLU A 441 17.20 -28.40 3.20
C GLU A 441 16.80 -27.11 2.47
N LEU A 442 16.79 -25.97 3.16
CA LEU A 442 16.60 -24.66 2.51
C LEU A 442 17.70 -24.44 1.45
N PRO A 443 17.36 -23.81 0.31
CA PRO A 443 18.36 -23.40 -0.68
C PRO A 443 19.39 -22.46 -0.07
N TYR A 444 20.65 -22.55 -0.53
CA TYR A 444 21.74 -21.75 0.01
C TYR A 444 21.44 -20.25 -0.10
N ASP A 445 20.99 -19.80 -1.27
CA ASP A 445 20.67 -18.40 -1.56
C ASP A 445 19.54 -17.84 -0.69
N VAL A 446 18.53 -18.65 -0.36
CA VAL A 446 17.44 -18.22 0.53
C VAL A 446 17.95 -18.00 1.95
N ARG A 447 18.85 -18.86 2.45
CA ARG A 447 19.46 -18.67 3.76
C ARG A 447 20.35 -17.43 3.82
N VAL A 448 21.15 -17.21 2.78
CA VAL A 448 22.00 -16.01 2.66
C VAL A 448 21.16 -14.74 2.50
N LEU A 449 20.03 -14.78 1.78
CA LEU A 449 19.10 -13.67 1.66
C LEU A 449 18.49 -13.28 3.02
N VAL A 450 18.14 -14.26 3.85
CA VAL A 450 17.66 -14.02 5.24
C VAL A 450 18.74 -13.35 6.08
N ILE A 451 19.98 -13.83 6.06
CA ILE A 451 21.08 -13.22 6.82
C ILE A 451 21.33 -11.78 6.35
N ASN A 452 21.47 -11.58 5.04
CA ASN A 452 21.81 -10.30 4.44
C ASN A 452 20.73 -9.21 4.59
N LYS A 453 19.49 -9.56 4.94
CA LYS A 453 18.38 -8.61 5.03
C LYS A 453 17.69 -8.59 6.39
N CYS A 454 17.37 -9.75 6.93
CA CYS A 454 16.59 -9.88 8.17
C CYS A 454 17.47 -10.03 9.42
N MET A 455 18.80 -10.11 9.26
CA MET A 455 19.76 -10.12 10.36
C MET A 455 20.78 -8.97 10.30
N GLU A 456 20.53 -7.94 9.48
CA GLU A 456 21.35 -6.72 9.40
C GLU A 456 21.46 -6.02 10.76
N ARG A 457 20.40 -6.08 11.58
CA ARG A 457 20.26 -5.43 12.90
C ARG A 457 20.12 -6.39 14.08
N ASN A 458 20.47 -7.68 13.90
CA ASN A 458 20.34 -8.72 14.94
C ASN A 458 19.02 -8.62 15.74
N ALA A 459 17.91 -8.41 15.03
CA ALA A 459 16.60 -8.07 15.59
C ALA A 459 15.47 -8.64 14.71
N GLY A 460 14.24 -8.61 15.21
CA GLY A 460 13.09 -9.22 14.52
C GLY A 460 13.03 -10.74 14.65
N PRO A 461 12.02 -11.40 14.04
CA PRO A 461 11.70 -12.80 14.32
C PRO A 461 12.80 -13.77 13.84
N TYR A 462 13.58 -13.41 12.81
CA TYR A 462 14.67 -14.24 12.31
C TYR A 462 15.88 -14.30 13.27
N TYR A 463 16.09 -13.29 14.11
CA TYR A 463 17.17 -13.31 15.10
C TYR A 463 16.92 -14.31 16.25
N LEU A 464 15.65 -14.56 16.60
CA LEU A 464 15.27 -15.56 17.59
C LEU A 464 15.67 -16.99 17.17
N ILE A 465 15.88 -17.22 15.87
CA ILE A 465 16.23 -18.52 15.30
C ILE A 465 17.74 -18.77 15.42
N GLU A 466 18.09 -19.73 16.28
CA GLU A 466 19.49 -20.09 16.56
C GLU A 466 20.23 -20.59 15.30
N ASP A 467 19.58 -21.39 14.44
CA ASP A 467 20.18 -21.92 13.22
C ASP A 467 20.68 -20.82 12.26
N PHE A 468 19.96 -19.71 12.17
CA PHE A 468 20.36 -18.55 11.38
C PHE A 468 21.53 -17.77 12.02
N ARG A 469 21.54 -17.60 13.36
CA ARG A 469 22.68 -17.03 14.09
C ARG A 469 23.94 -17.88 13.91
N ASN A 470 23.81 -19.20 14.04
CA ASN A 470 24.88 -20.16 13.82
C ASN A 470 25.39 -20.13 12.36
N LEU A 471 24.51 -19.97 11.36
CA LEU A 471 24.95 -19.80 9.97
C LEU A 471 25.68 -18.46 9.74
N LYS A 472 25.22 -17.34 10.33
CA LYS A 472 25.91 -16.04 10.26
C LYS A 472 27.36 -16.15 10.73
N THR A 473 27.59 -16.77 11.89
CA THR A 473 28.94 -17.04 12.42
C THR A 473 29.73 -18.02 11.54
N ARG A 474 29.10 -19.07 10.98
CA ARG A 474 29.77 -20.00 10.03
C ARG A 474 30.26 -19.31 8.77
N LEU A 475 29.57 -18.26 8.30
CA LEU A 475 29.97 -17.45 7.15
C LEU A 475 31.09 -16.43 7.48
N GLY A 476 31.55 -16.36 8.72
CA GLY A 476 32.64 -15.47 9.15
C GLY A 476 32.21 -14.04 9.47
N LEU A 477 30.89 -13.77 9.56
CA LEU A 477 30.36 -12.53 10.09
C LEU A 477 30.39 -12.55 11.62
N ASP A 478 30.56 -11.40 12.26
CA ASP A 478 30.57 -11.34 13.73
C ASP A 478 29.16 -11.61 14.27
N ALA A 479 29.07 -12.34 15.39
CA ALA A 479 27.79 -12.57 16.06
C ALA A 479 27.15 -11.26 16.53
N ASP A 480 27.98 -10.25 16.85
CA ASP A 480 27.56 -8.95 17.35
C ASP A 480 27.44 -7.87 16.26
N GLU A 481 27.79 -8.18 15.01
CA GLU A 481 27.62 -7.30 13.85
C GLU A 481 26.13 -6.99 13.65
N GLY A 482 25.74 -5.73 13.82
CA GLY A 482 24.35 -5.30 13.78
C GLY A 482 23.62 -5.37 15.13
N ARG A 483 24.28 -5.57 16.28
CA ARG A 483 23.62 -5.26 17.57
C ARG A 483 23.15 -3.80 17.55
N PRO A 484 21.90 -3.49 17.96
CA PRO A 484 21.38 -2.13 17.95
C PRO A 484 22.31 -1.17 18.70
N HIS A 485 22.99 -0.30 17.97
CA HIS A 485 23.77 0.76 18.58
C HIS A 485 22.80 1.81 19.12
N VAL A 486 22.83 2.03 20.44
CA VAL A 486 22.13 3.17 21.04
C VAL A 486 22.91 4.42 20.66
N ASP A 487 22.44 5.15 19.65
CA ASP A 487 22.94 6.49 19.34
C ASP A 487 22.69 7.36 20.58
N GLU A 488 23.74 7.66 21.34
CA GLU A 488 23.65 8.46 22.57
C GLU A 488 23.09 9.87 22.26
N ASP A 489 23.26 10.36 21.03
CA ASP A 489 22.70 11.62 20.55
C ASP A 489 21.22 11.52 20.11
N GLU A 490 20.62 10.32 20.01
CA GLU A 490 19.18 10.17 19.69
C GLU A 490 18.28 10.85 20.72
N PHE A 491 18.74 10.95 21.99
CA PHE A 491 18.02 11.72 23.00
C PHE A 491 18.07 13.24 22.73
N LEU A 492 19.15 13.75 22.15
CA LEU A 492 19.35 15.16 21.79
C LEU A 492 18.59 15.54 20.50
N LYS A 493 18.34 14.58 19.62
CA LYS A 493 17.69 14.78 18.30
C LYS A 493 16.15 14.73 18.32
N LYS A 494 15.51 14.62 19.49
CA LYS A 494 14.03 14.61 19.65
C LYS A 494 13.32 15.82 19.04
N ASP A 495 14.03 16.95 18.91
CA ASP A 495 13.50 18.19 18.34
C ASP A 495 13.44 18.19 16.80
N ILE A 496 13.94 17.15 16.10
CA ILE A 496 13.92 17.05 14.63
C ILE A 496 13.12 15.85 14.08
N TYR A 497 12.88 14.80 14.89
CA TYR A 497 12.03 13.66 14.52
C TYR A 497 11.44 12.90 15.73
N ASP A 498 10.36 12.16 15.49
CA ASP A 498 9.87 11.09 16.37
C ASP A 498 10.52 9.75 15.97
N LYS A 499 11.15 9.08 16.93
CA LYS A 499 11.82 7.78 16.74
C LYS A 499 10.85 6.63 16.45
N ASN A 500 9.56 6.76 16.82
CA ASN A 500 8.54 5.72 16.63
C ASN A 500 7.98 5.70 15.21
N ILE A 501 8.29 6.73 14.40
CA ILE A 501 7.82 6.90 13.02
C ILE A 501 9.06 6.87 12.12
N VAL A 502 9.38 5.72 11.54
CA VAL A 502 10.58 5.52 10.73
C VAL A 502 10.19 5.27 9.28
N PHE A 503 10.67 6.13 8.38
CA PHE A 503 10.61 5.90 6.94
C PHE A 503 12.00 5.57 6.40
N ARG A 504 12.04 4.68 5.41
CA ARG A 504 13.27 4.19 4.81
C ARG A 504 13.25 4.45 3.32
N PHE A 505 14.30 5.08 2.83
CA PHE A 505 14.39 5.52 1.45
C PHE A 505 15.75 5.21 0.84
N TYR A 506 15.73 4.99 -0.47
CA TYR A 506 16.89 4.89 -1.34
C TYR A 506 16.45 4.94 -2.82
N SER A 507 17.41 5.11 -3.73
CA SER A 507 17.21 5.25 -5.18
C SER A 507 16.30 4.22 -5.87
N HIS A 508 16.21 2.97 -5.37
CA HIS A 508 15.36 1.91 -5.95
C HIS A 508 14.20 1.49 -5.02
N SER A 509 13.76 2.37 -4.11
CA SER A 509 12.65 2.07 -3.18
C SER A 509 11.34 1.76 -3.92
N ASP A 510 10.61 0.74 -3.47
CA ASP A 510 9.27 0.43 -3.97
C ASP A 510 8.25 1.59 -3.73
N PRO A 511 7.55 2.11 -4.76
CA PRO A 511 6.49 3.10 -4.62
C PRO A 511 5.14 2.52 -4.15
N ASN A 512 4.93 1.20 -4.18
CA ASN A 512 3.63 0.60 -3.86
C ASN A 512 3.27 0.58 -2.37
N PRO A 513 4.19 0.25 -1.43
CA PRO A 513 3.88 0.20 0.00
C PRO A 513 3.37 1.54 0.55
N LYS A 514 2.25 1.51 1.27
CA LYS A 514 1.72 2.64 2.05
C LYS A 514 2.79 3.17 3.02
N ALA A 515 2.71 4.43 3.42
CA ALA A 515 3.67 5.04 4.34
C ALA A 515 3.73 4.27 5.67
N GLY A 516 4.93 3.82 6.05
CA GLY A 516 5.14 3.01 7.26
C GLY A 516 4.88 1.52 7.11
N THR A 517 4.54 1.04 5.90
CA THR A 517 4.45 -0.40 5.58
C THR A 517 5.55 -0.86 4.61
N GLY A 518 6.48 0.04 4.23
CA GLY A 518 7.65 -0.34 3.45
C GLY A 518 8.58 -1.26 4.24
N SER A 519 9.41 -2.03 3.53
CA SER A 519 10.43 -2.86 4.20
C SER A 519 11.33 -1.98 5.07
N GLY A 520 11.48 -2.33 6.35
CA GLY A 520 12.30 -1.58 7.32
C GLY A 520 11.70 -0.24 7.79
N GLU A 521 10.45 0.04 7.47
CA GLU A 521 9.69 1.16 8.03
C GLU A 521 8.90 0.73 9.28
N THR A 522 8.57 1.70 10.13
CA THR A 522 7.75 1.48 11.33
C THR A 522 6.85 2.69 11.55
N ILE A 523 5.57 2.45 11.79
CA ILE A 523 4.61 3.48 12.22
C ILE A 523 3.56 2.84 13.12
N LEU A 524 3.11 3.56 14.15
CA LEU A 524 1.95 3.14 14.92
C LEU A 524 0.68 3.22 14.04
N PRO A 525 -0.24 2.24 14.09
CA PRO A 525 -1.45 2.23 13.26
C PRO A 525 -2.25 3.54 13.30
N MET A 526 -2.41 4.16 14.47
CA MET A 526 -3.13 5.43 14.64
C MET A 526 -2.45 6.60 13.90
N GLU A 527 -1.11 6.62 13.91
CA GLU A 527 -0.31 7.65 13.25
C GLU A 527 -0.39 7.58 11.71
N LYS A 528 -0.83 6.46 11.11
CA LYS A 528 -0.98 6.34 9.64
C LYS A 528 -1.86 7.46 9.05
N LEU A 529 -2.86 7.93 9.78
CA LEU A 529 -3.72 9.06 9.37
C LEU A 529 -2.93 10.32 9.04
N ASN A 530 -1.87 10.59 9.82
CA ASN A 530 -1.02 11.76 9.62
C ASN A 530 -0.22 11.72 8.31
N PHE A 531 -0.01 10.54 7.73
CA PHE A 531 0.82 10.34 6.53
C PHE A 531 0.04 9.89 5.29
N THR A 532 -1.29 9.86 5.36
CA THR A 532 -2.21 9.58 4.23
C THR A 532 -1.83 10.30 2.93
N ALA A 533 -1.38 11.55 3.00
CA ALA A 533 -0.94 12.31 1.83
C ALA A 533 0.17 11.62 1.02
N LEU A 534 1.12 10.93 1.67
CA LEU A 534 2.21 10.20 1.01
C LEU A 534 1.71 8.96 0.23
N ASN A 535 0.48 8.50 0.48
CA ASN A 535 -0.14 7.40 -0.24
C ASN A 535 -0.85 7.86 -1.53
N ASN A 536 -0.95 9.17 -1.78
CA ASN A 536 -1.67 9.72 -2.93
C ASN A 536 -0.94 9.47 -4.26
N LYS A 537 -1.18 8.31 -4.89
CA LYS A 537 -0.61 7.93 -6.20
C LYS A 537 -1.09 8.83 -7.35
N LYS A 538 -2.22 9.54 -7.21
CA LYS A 538 -2.74 10.50 -8.21
C LYS A 538 -1.89 11.79 -8.24
N ASN A 539 -1.31 12.18 -7.09
CA ASN A 539 -0.45 13.35 -6.98
C ASN A 539 0.97 13.05 -7.49
N LYS A 540 1.30 13.53 -8.69
CA LYS A 540 2.63 13.39 -9.31
C LYS A 540 3.80 13.90 -8.47
N ALA A 541 3.59 14.85 -7.56
CA ALA A 541 4.63 15.29 -6.64
C ALA A 541 4.96 14.20 -5.61
N LEU A 542 3.95 13.52 -5.06
CA LEU A 542 4.09 12.52 -3.99
C LEU A 542 4.26 11.08 -4.49
N PHE A 543 3.92 10.78 -5.74
CA PHE A 543 4.34 9.52 -6.38
C PHE A 543 5.87 9.35 -6.33
N ASP A 544 6.39 8.14 -6.09
CA ASP A 544 7.83 7.87 -5.90
C ASP A 544 8.51 8.70 -4.78
N TRP A 545 7.77 9.18 -3.76
CA TRP A 545 8.34 10.06 -2.72
C TRP A 545 9.60 9.51 -2.05
N ARG A 546 9.69 8.19 -1.78
CA ARG A 546 10.89 7.55 -1.23
C ARG A 546 12.11 7.77 -2.13
N LYS A 547 12.01 7.46 -3.44
CA LYS A 547 13.10 7.69 -4.41
C LYS A 547 13.46 9.17 -4.51
N LYS A 548 12.47 10.07 -4.43
CA LYS A 548 12.66 11.54 -4.49
C LYS A 548 13.44 12.11 -3.31
N LEU A 549 13.42 11.47 -2.13
CA LEU A 549 14.25 11.88 -1.00
C LEU A 549 15.75 11.67 -1.29
N ASP A 550 16.10 10.60 -2.01
CA ASP A 550 17.50 10.19 -2.30
C ASP A 550 18.32 11.24 -3.08
N ASP A 551 19.61 11.36 -2.75
CA ASP A 551 20.53 12.33 -3.34
C ASP A 551 20.84 12.09 -4.82
N SER A 552 20.64 10.85 -5.30
CA SER A 552 20.75 10.46 -6.71
C SER A 552 19.54 10.90 -7.55
N TRP A 553 18.44 11.32 -6.93
CA TRP A 553 17.25 11.74 -7.67
C TRP A 553 17.53 12.96 -8.56
N SER A 554 17.21 12.83 -9.86
CA SER A 554 17.40 13.89 -10.85
C SER A 554 16.33 14.96 -10.72
N ALA A 555 16.72 16.11 -10.17
CA ALA A 555 15.89 17.30 -10.01
C ALA A 555 16.77 18.55 -10.09
N PRO A 556 16.96 19.12 -11.30
CA PRO A 556 18.00 20.12 -11.50
C PRO A 556 17.80 21.40 -10.67
N PHE A 557 18.86 21.82 -9.97
CA PHE A 557 18.88 23.02 -9.13
C PHE A 557 20.15 23.86 -9.41
N THR A 558 20.17 25.10 -8.91
CA THR A 558 21.29 26.02 -9.08
C THR A 558 21.99 26.32 -7.75
N VAL A 559 23.31 26.10 -7.70
CA VAL A 559 24.21 26.49 -6.57
C VAL A 559 25.51 27.03 -7.17
N ASP A 560 26.10 28.03 -6.52
CA ASP A 560 27.30 28.75 -6.99
C ASP A 560 27.18 29.36 -8.40
N SER A 561 25.97 29.77 -8.81
CA SER A 561 25.62 30.17 -10.19
C SER A 561 25.70 29.07 -11.25
N HIS A 562 25.93 27.83 -10.85
CA HIS A 562 26.02 26.66 -11.71
C HIS A 562 24.82 25.73 -11.56
N ARG A 563 24.43 25.04 -12.63
CA ARG A 563 23.29 24.12 -12.62
C ARG A 563 23.74 22.68 -12.41
N TRP A 564 23.06 21.96 -11.53
CA TRP A 564 23.41 20.61 -11.07
C TRP A 564 22.24 19.66 -11.29
N ASN A 565 22.49 18.41 -11.70
CA ASN A 565 21.41 17.46 -11.99
C ASN A 565 20.83 16.79 -10.72
N THR A 566 21.71 16.45 -9.77
CA THR A 566 21.37 15.77 -8.51
C THR A 566 22.20 16.32 -7.35
N VAL A 567 21.86 15.97 -6.11
CA VAL A 567 22.67 16.33 -4.92
C VAL A 567 24.01 15.60 -4.96
N GLU A 568 24.05 14.34 -5.39
CA GLU A 568 25.31 13.61 -5.58
C GLU A 568 26.28 14.28 -6.58
N HIS A 569 25.79 14.81 -7.72
CA HIS A 569 26.65 15.51 -8.68
C HIS A 569 27.34 16.73 -8.03
N TYR A 570 26.59 17.54 -7.29
CA TYR A 570 27.17 18.68 -6.56
C TYR A 570 28.15 18.21 -5.48
N TYR A 571 27.76 17.22 -4.67
CA TYR A 571 28.58 16.72 -3.57
C TYR A 571 29.90 16.11 -4.03
N LEU A 572 29.89 15.33 -5.11
CA LEU A 572 31.08 14.74 -5.73
C LEU A 572 31.97 15.82 -6.36
N GLY A 573 31.38 16.82 -7.02
CA GLY A 573 32.11 17.95 -7.57
C GLY A 573 32.78 18.81 -6.49
N SER A 574 32.05 19.14 -5.41
CA SER A 574 32.49 20.07 -4.36
C SER A 574 33.74 19.61 -3.60
N GLN A 575 34.11 18.33 -3.72
CA GLN A 575 35.42 17.80 -3.32
C GLN A 575 36.61 18.52 -3.97
N TYR A 576 36.43 19.16 -5.13
CA TYR A 576 37.51 19.75 -5.95
C TYR A 576 37.38 21.27 -6.12
N LYS A 577 36.38 21.88 -5.48
CA LYS A 577 35.90 23.24 -5.73
C LYS A 577 36.92 24.35 -5.37
N LYS A 578 37.93 24.07 -4.53
CA LYS A 578 39.05 25.01 -4.26
C LYS A 578 40.30 24.70 -5.09
N GLY A 579 40.75 23.45 -5.11
CA GLY A 579 42.01 23.05 -5.73
C GLY A 579 41.95 22.88 -7.25
N PHE A 580 40.81 22.43 -7.79
CA PHE A 580 40.63 22.15 -9.22
C PHE A 580 39.25 22.62 -9.73
N PRO A 581 38.98 23.94 -9.79
CA PRO A 581 37.68 24.47 -10.23
C PRO A 581 37.24 23.97 -11.62
N ASP A 582 38.16 23.85 -12.59
CA ASP A 582 37.86 23.32 -13.92
C ASP A 582 37.38 21.86 -13.91
N PHE A 583 37.76 21.08 -12.89
CA PHE A 583 37.30 19.70 -12.71
C PHE A 583 35.97 19.66 -11.94
N TYR A 584 35.80 20.51 -10.92
CA TYR A 584 34.52 20.74 -10.25
C TYR A 584 33.39 21.02 -11.24
N LEU A 585 33.61 21.92 -12.20
CA LEU A 585 32.62 22.29 -13.21
C LEU A 585 32.23 21.15 -14.17
N GLN A 586 33.04 20.09 -14.32
CA GLN A 586 32.67 18.93 -15.15
C GLN A 586 31.48 18.13 -14.59
N PHE A 587 31.17 18.30 -13.30
CA PHE A 587 30.02 17.69 -12.63
C PHE A 587 28.76 18.59 -12.76
N ALA A 588 28.90 19.87 -13.14
CA ALA A 588 27.80 20.77 -13.42
C ALA A 588 27.23 20.53 -14.84
N LEU A 589 25.91 20.64 -14.98
CA LEU A 589 25.21 20.50 -16.27
C LEU A 589 25.72 21.49 -17.32
N ASP A 590 26.19 22.65 -16.88
CA ASP A 590 26.76 23.71 -17.72
C ASP A 590 28.00 23.27 -18.53
N SER A 591 28.64 22.16 -18.14
CA SER A 591 29.78 21.59 -18.88
C SER A 591 29.40 20.69 -20.07
N GLU A 592 28.11 20.34 -20.20
CA GLU A 592 27.59 19.34 -21.16
C GLU A 592 28.33 17.99 -21.13
N SER A 593 29.06 17.70 -20.05
CA SER A 593 29.88 16.49 -19.93
C SER A 593 29.00 15.26 -19.63
N LYS A 594 29.53 14.06 -19.91
CA LYS A 594 28.86 12.83 -19.46
C LYS A 594 28.89 12.70 -17.93
N THR A 595 29.87 13.30 -17.26
CA THR A 595 30.03 13.28 -15.80
C THR A 595 28.99 14.14 -15.07
N SER A 596 28.33 15.09 -15.76
CA SER A 596 27.26 15.93 -15.17
C SER A 596 25.85 15.37 -15.36
N THR A 597 25.72 14.26 -16.08
CA THR A 597 24.44 13.61 -16.41
C THR A 597 24.39 12.15 -15.97
N ASP A 598 25.50 11.42 -16.06
CA ASP A 598 25.63 10.01 -15.64
C ASP A 598 26.29 9.91 -14.26
N LEU A 599 25.49 9.54 -13.26
CA LEU A 599 25.95 9.34 -11.88
C LEU A 599 27.03 8.26 -11.74
N ALA A 600 26.98 7.18 -12.53
CA ALA A 600 28.00 6.15 -12.43
C ALA A 600 29.36 6.70 -12.88
N LEU A 601 29.38 7.51 -13.94
CA LEU A 601 30.59 8.23 -14.36
C LEU A 601 31.02 9.30 -13.34
N ALA A 602 30.08 10.00 -12.71
CA ALA A 602 30.37 10.94 -11.62
C ALA A 602 31.05 10.24 -10.43
N HIS A 603 30.50 9.13 -9.94
CA HIS A 603 31.07 8.33 -8.84
C HIS A 603 32.47 7.79 -9.21
N ILE A 604 32.68 7.31 -10.43
CA ILE A 604 34.01 6.85 -10.86
C ILE A 604 35.00 8.01 -10.95
N ALA A 605 34.58 9.18 -11.45
CA ALA A 605 35.40 10.39 -11.51
C ALA A 605 35.76 10.93 -10.13
N GLY A 606 34.86 10.82 -9.14
CA GLY A 606 35.11 11.16 -7.74
C GLY A 606 35.96 10.13 -6.98
N SER A 607 35.96 8.86 -7.42
CA SER A 607 36.63 7.75 -6.73
C SER A 607 38.16 7.94 -6.59
N GLU A 608 38.76 7.25 -5.60
CA GLU A 608 40.22 7.21 -5.42
C GLU A 608 40.98 6.83 -6.70
N SER A 609 40.43 5.89 -7.47
CA SER A 609 41.06 5.40 -8.70
C SER A 609 40.97 6.39 -9.87
N GLY A 610 39.89 7.18 -9.94
CA GLY A 610 39.58 8.06 -11.06
C GLY A 610 39.40 7.38 -12.43
N LYS A 611 39.24 6.05 -12.49
CA LYS A 611 39.41 5.25 -13.72
C LYS A 611 38.26 4.26 -13.96
N LEU A 612 37.79 4.21 -15.21
CA LEU A 612 36.91 3.16 -15.72
C LEU A 612 37.70 2.28 -16.71
N LYS A 613 38.23 1.16 -16.22
CA LYS A 613 39.16 0.30 -16.98
C LYS A 613 40.34 1.15 -17.51
N ASP A 614 40.56 1.18 -18.83
CA ASP A 614 41.61 1.97 -19.47
C ASP A 614 41.28 3.48 -19.60
N LYS A 615 40.03 3.89 -19.32
CA LYS A 615 39.61 5.28 -19.45
C LYS A 615 39.83 6.05 -18.14
N ILE A 616 40.80 6.96 -18.16
CA ILE A 616 41.05 7.92 -17.08
C ILE A 616 39.97 9.01 -17.13
N LEU A 617 39.15 9.12 -16.07
CA LEU A 617 38.15 10.19 -15.89
C LEU A 617 38.70 11.32 -15.00
N ARG A 618 39.47 10.98 -13.96
CA ARG A 618 40.23 11.93 -13.12
C ARG A 618 41.73 11.66 -13.27
N LYS A 619 42.50 12.69 -13.60
CA LYS A 619 43.97 12.57 -13.68
C LYS A 619 44.59 12.45 -12.27
N PRO A 620 45.72 11.74 -12.07
CA PRO A 620 46.29 11.49 -10.73
C PRO A 620 46.72 12.75 -9.96
N GLU A 621 46.94 13.86 -10.66
CA GLU A 621 47.30 15.15 -10.05
C GLU A 621 46.08 15.82 -9.39
N ILE A 622 44.87 15.50 -9.84
CA ILE A 622 43.60 16.04 -9.33
C ILE A 622 43.23 15.27 -8.06
N LYS A 623 43.40 15.94 -6.93
CA LYS A 623 43.10 15.40 -5.59
C LYS A 623 41.95 16.19 -4.95
N PRO A 624 41.16 15.56 -4.05
CA PRO A 624 40.20 16.30 -3.24
C PRO A 624 40.89 17.39 -2.41
N ASP A 625 40.13 18.45 -2.15
CA ASP A 625 40.50 19.54 -1.26
C ASP A 625 40.77 18.99 0.14
N ALA A 626 41.89 19.39 0.76
CA ALA A 626 42.35 18.82 2.03
C ALA A 626 41.34 19.01 3.18
N ASP A 627 40.52 20.06 3.13
CA ASP A 627 39.52 20.41 4.13
C ASP A 627 38.17 19.70 3.94
N PHE A 628 37.97 18.96 2.84
CA PHE A 628 36.65 18.42 2.51
C PHE A 628 36.19 17.30 3.46
N PHE A 629 37.13 16.44 3.85
CA PHE A 629 36.89 15.26 4.70
C PHE A 629 37.36 15.46 6.16
N GLU A 630 37.66 16.69 6.58
CA GLU A 630 38.02 16.99 7.96
C GLU A 630 36.85 16.66 8.91
N GLN A 631 37.14 15.99 10.03
CA GLN A 631 36.12 15.57 10.99
C GLN A 631 35.74 16.72 11.93
N GLY A 632 34.45 17.03 11.99
CA GLY A 632 33.86 18.04 12.88
C GLY A 632 32.37 18.24 12.58
N GLU A 633 31.65 18.96 13.45
CA GLU A 633 30.23 19.29 13.24
C GLU A 633 30.02 20.05 11.94
N ASN A 634 30.85 21.08 11.70
CA ASN A 634 30.84 21.91 10.50
C ASN A 634 31.84 21.43 9.42
N SER A 635 31.99 20.11 9.24
CA SER A 635 32.82 19.59 8.15
C SER A 635 32.32 20.07 6.79
N ARG A 636 33.23 20.40 5.89
CA ARG A 636 32.85 20.97 4.58
C ARG A 636 31.99 20.02 3.76
N SER A 637 32.26 18.70 3.83
CA SER A 637 31.37 17.65 3.30
C SER A 637 29.90 17.83 3.72
N LYS A 638 29.62 17.96 5.02
CA LYS A 638 28.24 18.16 5.53
C LYS A 638 27.64 19.48 5.05
N VAL A 639 28.41 20.56 5.08
CA VAL A 639 27.96 21.89 4.65
C VAL A 639 27.59 21.91 3.17
N GLU A 640 28.45 21.40 2.29
CA GLU A 640 28.20 21.36 0.85
C GLU A 640 26.99 20.45 0.51
N ARG A 641 26.84 19.30 1.20
CA ARG A 641 25.64 18.45 1.07
C ARG A 641 24.37 19.19 1.52
N LYS A 642 24.39 19.86 2.68
CA LYS A 642 23.25 20.63 3.19
C LYS A 642 22.86 21.78 2.25
N THR A 643 23.84 22.47 1.65
CA THR A 643 23.59 23.51 0.63
C THR A 643 22.88 22.93 -0.60
N ALA A 644 23.31 21.77 -1.10
CA ALA A 644 22.64 21.09 -2.22
C ALA A 644 21.24 20.58 -1.87
N LEU A 645 21.02 20.07 -0.64
CA LEU A 645 19.69 19.68 -0.16
C LEU A 645 18.75 20.89 -0.08
N LEU A 646 19.19 22.01 0.51
CA LEU A 646 18.43 23.27 0.54
C LEU A 646 18.10 23.77 -0.87
N ALA A 647 19.01 23.64 -1.83
CA ALA A 647 18.75 24.00 -3.22
C ALA A 647 17.75 23.05 -3.89
N LYS A 648 17.94 21.72 -3.79
CA LYS A 648 17.04 20.69 -4.32
C LYS A 648 15.61 20.91 -3.80
N PHE A 649 15.43 20.98 -2.48
CA PHE A 649 14.11 21.05 -1.84
C PHE A 649 13.55 22.49 -1.73
N GLY A 650 14.37 23.52 -1.86
CA GLY A 650 13.92 24.92 -1.85
C GLY A 650 13.53 25.45 -3.23
N GLN A 651 14.19 24.99 -4.31
CA GLN A 651 13.94 25.46 -5.67
C GLN A 651 12.87 24.63 -6.41
N ASN A 652 12.72 23.35 -6.05
CA ASN A 652 11.71 22.46 -6.64
C ASN A 652 10.51 22.34 -5.69
N LEU A 653 9.39 23.01 -6.00
CA LEU A 653 8.21 23.12 -5.12
C LEU A 653 7.51 21.77 -4.88
N ASP A 654 7.54 20.88 -5.86
CA ASP A 654 7.05 19.51 -5.76
C ASP A 654 7.89 18.69 -4.78
N LEU A 655 9.21 18.85 -4.80
CA LEU A 655 10.09 18.24 -3.80
C LEU A 655 9.95 18.89 -2.41
N LYS A 656 9.75 20.22 -2.32
CA LYS A 656 9.40 20.87 -1.04
C LYS A 656 8.16 20.20 -0.42
N GLN A 657 7.14 19.94 -1.24
CA GLN A 657 5.93 19.23 -0.81
C GLN A 657 6.23 17.79 -0.35
N VAL A 658 7.07 17.03 -1.07
CA VAL A 658 7.51 15.67 -0.65
C VAL A 658 8.15 15.69 0.73
N LEU A 659 9.16 16.54 0.95
CA LEU A 659 9.91 16.55 2.19
C LEU A 659 9.04 16.98 3.38
N LEU A 660 8.19 18.00 3.21
CA LEU A 660 7.26 18.46 4.25
C LEU A 660 6.15 17.44 4.54
N ALA A 661 5.71 16.64 3.56
CA ALA A 661 4.73 15.58 3.77
C ALA A 661 5.26 14.43 4.67
N THR A 662 6.58 14.32 4.87
CA THR A 662 7.17 13.40 5.87
C THR A 662 7.06 13.87 7.32
N ARG A 663 6.47 15.05 7.58
CA ARG A 663 6.22 15.65 8.91
C ARG A 663 7.42 15.53 9.86
N ASN A 664 7.28 14.75 10.93
CA ASN A 664 8.28 14.51 11.98
C ASN A 664 8.87 13.08 11.91
N ALA A 665 8.67 12.32 10.82
CA ALA A 665 9.22 10.97 10.71
C ALA A 665 10.76 10.99 10.71
N LYS A 666 11.38 9.98 11.35
CA LYS A 666 12.80 9.66 11.21
C LYS A 666 13.06 9.16 9.79
N LEU A 667 13.91 9.86 9.05
CA LEU A 667 14.28 9.50 7.67
C LEU A 667 15.59 8.71 7.69
N THR A 668 15.56 7.49 7.14
CA THR A 668 16.73 6.59 7.11
C THR A 668 17.10 6.19 5.68
N HIS A 669 18.37 6.33 5.32
CA HIS A 669 18.91 5.93 4.03
C HIS A 669 19.31 4.46 4.04
N PHE A 670 18.74 3.64 3.16
CA PHE A 670 19.10 2.22 3.07
C PHE A 670 20.47 2.04 2.39
N LYS A 671 21.39 1.35 3.08
CA LYS A 671 22.71 0.98 2.55
C LYS A 671 22.86 -0.54 2.61
N ARG A 672 23.02 -1.16 1.43
CA ARG A 672 23.09 -2.62 1.31
C ARG A 672 24.24 -3.21 2.13
N GLY A 673 23.93 -4.17 3.01
CA GLY A 673 24.93 -4.88 3.82
C GLY A 673 25.55 -4.03 4.94
N ARG A 674 24.86 -2.97 5.37
CA ARG A 674 25.18 -2.14 6.54
C ARG A 674 23.89 -1.68 7.19
N GLU A 675 23.95 -1.18 8.42
CA GLU A 675 22.78 -0.56 9.03
C GLU A 675 22.32 0.67 8.22
N PRO A 676 21.00 0.88 8.04
CA PRO A 676 20.46 2.11 7.46
C PRO A 676 20.89 3.34 8.26
N GLU A 677 21.44 4.34 7.57
CA GLU A 677 21.96 5.57 8.18
C GLU A 677 20.84 6.58 8.42
N THR A 678 20.84 7.27 9.56
CA THR A 678 19.85 8.32 9.83
C THR A 678 20.26 9.60 9.10
N ASP A 679 19.39 10.14 8.24
CA ASP A 679 19.70 11.35 7.47
C ASP A 679 19.31 12.62 8.25
N ASP A 680 20.10 12.92 9.27
CA ASP A 680 19.90 14.09 10.14
C ASP A 680 19.86 15.40 9.34
N LEU A 681 20.73 15.54 8.32
CA LEU A 681 20.79 16.75 7.47
C LEU A 681 19.51 16.96 6.65
N LEU A 682 18.92 15.90 6.11
CA LEU A 682 17.65 15.99 5.38
C LEU A 682 16.49 16.42 6.32
N MET A 683 16.52 15.97 7.58
CA MET A 683 15.52 16.33 8.59
C MET A 683 15.73 17.77 9.14
N GLU A 684 16.97 18.25 9.23
CA GLU A 684 17.27 19.66 9.47
C GLU A 684 16.72 20.54 8.34
N VAL A 685 16.99 20.16 7.07
CA VAL A 685 16.50 20.89 5.89
C VAL A 685 14.97 20.93 5.85
N ARG A 686 14.30 19.83 6.23
CA ARG A 686 12.84 19.78 6.41
C ARG A 686 12.36 20.80 7.45
N LYS A 687 13.05 20.91 8.60
CA LYS A 687 12.73 21.86 9.67
C LYS A 687 12.91 23.31 9.20
N GLU A 688 14.05 23.64 8.60
CA GLU A 688 14.33 24.97 8.04
C GLU A 688 13.28 25.38 6.99
N LEU A 689 12.96 24.49 6.04
CA LEU A 689 11.96 24.72 4.99
C LEU A 689 10.51 24.75 5.48
N SER A 690 10.24 24.30 6.72
CA SER A 690 8.92 24.44 7.37
C SER A 690 8.74 25.79 8.05
N THR A 691 9.85 26.45 8.42
CA THR A 691 9.88 27.78 9.05
C THR A 691 10.04 28.94 8.07
N ALA A 692 10.23 28.65 6.78
CA ALA A 692 10.51 29.59 5.69
C ALA A 692 9.51 29.46 4.51
#